data_AF-A0A1Z4LXB3-F1
#
_entry.id   AF-A0A1Z4LXB3-F1
#
_cell.length_a   1.000
_cell.length_b   1.000
_cell.length_c   1.000
_cell.angle_alpha   90.00
_cell.angle_beta   90.00
_cell.angle_gamma   90.00
#
_symmetry.space_group_name_H-M   'P 1'
#
loop_
_entity.id
_entity.type
_entity.pdbx_description
1 polymer ?
#
loop_
_entity_poly.entity_id
_entity_poly.type
_entity_poly.pdbx_seq_one_letter_code
_entity_poly.pdbx_strand_id
1 'polypeptide(L)'
;MWCEDILKLKFWYAGILSIFYLALSQPALAEEKQTKIDIGKDKATVEEKAEKSNSNILQLSEIQFPETNASYLLTQENINPAIIQITGVRSQQTSNGLEIVLETLQGNLLTPTTTTDGNTLIADIQNAVLTLPNDGNFQTKNPLEGIASITVTQVGNKVQIRITGVENAPTVRISNSQNGLTLSLDSTPQADIELTVTAQKRPEEQQEIPLSLTVIPQKEIADAQIDSFQDIANYTPNFSFAPTSGGGTEFSNYSLRGINNANFLTAQDSVAFYIDDVPVDYNGFLDLAFTDLERIEVLRGPQSTLYGKNSSAGVVNVISRQATFEPEVTFGLSYGKYDSRELQFSINDALVDDKLAFRIAGAYRGQDGFIQNLATGEKIGERARFAGRAQLLWTPTLDWTVSFNSYNSFTDDGNPTYNTLNPEDAFEVNLETEGFNKLSTNTQAVKVDYNGEGFRAASITARRYSRQENVVPGNGGGLQIIDDVNSTTWTQELRFQSPETADRLQWLLGGYYESRDFKVDDAQSEFPGFGRFRRFGDDSRETYAVFGQVDYKPIEPLTVFAGLRYETSEASSRSTSESAPFDGDFTPRRPEFNQEVSNDELIPRFGLKYQLNPNLMAYTTVAKGYRPGGLNYRADDENTLRFGEEKTWSYEAGLKSSWLNNRLIANLSVFHNDVNDYQVLQFDESGFFGSVSNIDVKATGVEFELKAKPATGLDLIASVGYVDSKYKNYLNSDTGVDLSDNQVPFVPQFTYNLAAQYRSPGGLYVRAGLTGYGITYFDDDNQIKQEPYVLVNARIGYEADKYGIYLYANNLFDTRYITSGFLFPVPDGTAGFGDPVTYGVQFKATL
;
A
#
# COMPACT_ATOMS: atom_id res chain seq x y z
N MET A 1 12.59 21.56 42.82
CA MET A 1 12.66 20.23 42.18
C MET A 1 11.29 19.56 41.98
N TRP A 2 10.17 20.30 42.00
CA TRP A 2 8.80 19.77 41.78
C TRP A 2 7.92 20.75 40.95
N CYS A 3 8.52 21.66 40.17
CA CYS A 3 7.78 22.66 39.39
C CYS A 3 8.16 22.70 37.89
N GLU A 4 9.30 22.13 37.48
CA GLU A 4 9.74 22.13 36.08
C GLU A 4 9.15 20.98 35.26
N ASP A 5 8.87 19.83 35.87
CA ASP A 5 8.30 18.66 35.17
C ASP A 5 6.82 18.84 34.80
N ILE A 6 6.10 19.73 35.49
CA ILE A 6 4.67 20.01 35.22
C ILE A 6 4.50 20.96 34.02
N LEU A 7 5.51 21.76 33.69
CA LEU A 7 5.49 22.67 32.53
C LEU A 7 5.87 21.96 31.23
N LYS A 8 6.79 20.98 31.28
CA LYS A 8 7.11 20.12 30.12
C LYS A 8 5.96 19.19 29.74
N LEU A 9 5.20 18.66 30.71
CA LEU A 9 4.02 17.84 30.43
C LEU A 9 2.88 18.64 29.77
N LYS A 10 2.69 19.92 30.11
CA LYS A 10 1.59 20.74 29.54
C LYS A 10 1.80 21.14 28.08
N PHE A 11 3.05 21.34 27.64
CA PHE A 11 3.37 21.65 26.24
C PHE A 11 3.16 20.45 25.31
N TRP A 12 3.50 19.24 25.76
CA TRP A 12 3.22 18.00 25.03
C TRP A 12 1.73 17.64 25.03
N TYR A 13 1.03 17.83 26.16
CA TYR A 13 -0.42 17.59 26.22
C TYR A 13 -1.22 18.52 25.31
N ALA A 14 -0.88 19.81 25.20
CA ALA A 14 -1.64 20.73 24.34
C ALA A 14 -1.43 20.48 22.83
N GLY A 15 -0.21 20.12 22.40
CA GLY A 15 0.07 19.73 21.01
C GLY A 15 -0.55 18.39 20.64
N ILE A 16 -0.43 17.39 21.52
CA ILE A 16 -1.03 16.05 21.32
C ILE A 16 -2.55 16.12 21.39
N LEU A 17 -3.16 16.83 22.36
CA LEU A 17 -4.61 16.99 22.39
C LEU A 17 -5.14 17.77 21.20
N SER A 18 -4.41 18.74 20.63
CA SER A 18 -4.87 19.48 19.44
C SER A 18 -4.82 18.63 18.17
N ILE A 19 -3.80 17.76 18.04
CA ILE A 19 -3.67 16.80 16.95
C ILE A 19 -4.68 15.65 17.12
N PHE A 20 -4.91 15.16 18.34
CA PHE A 20 -5.99 14.22 18.65
C PHE A 20 -7.36 14.86 18.48
N TYR A 21 -7.56 16.15 18.79
CA TYR A 21 -8.82 16.85 18.52
C TYR A 21 -9.03 16.97 17.01
N LEU A 22 -8.01 17.31 16.20
CA LEU A 22 -8.12 17.33 14.73
C LEU A 22 -8.35 15.92 14.13
N ALA A 23 -7.76 14.88 14.70
CA ALA A 23 -7.94 13.48 14.27
C ALA A 23 -9.23 12.81 14.79
N LEU A 24 -9.81 13.31 15.89
CA LEU A 24 -11.04 12.78 16.51
C LEU A 24 -12.27 13.69 16.33
N SER A 25 -12.14 14.92 15.84
CA SER A 25 -13.27 15.87 15.69
C SER A 25 -13.95 15.83 14.32
N GLN A 26 -13.42 15.08 13.35
CA GLN A 26 -14.12 14.91 12.06
C GLN A 26 -15.46 14.16 12.13
N PRO A 27 -15.73 13.21 13.07
CA PRO A 27 -17.07 12.66 13.21
C PRO A 27 -18.08 13.70 13.73
N ALA A 28 -17.64 14.70 14.51
CA ALA A 28 -18.51 15.66 15.18
C ALA A 28 -18.82 16.93 14.39
N LEU A 29 -18.15 17.14 13.24
CA LEU A 29 -18.45 18.22 12.29
C LEU A 29 -19.31 17.74 11.10
N ALA A 30 -19.65 16.45 11.04
CA ALA A 30 -20.47 15.83 10.00
C ALA A 30 -21.98 15.73 10.37
N GLU A 31 -22.37 16.03 11.62
CA GLU A 31 -23.78 16.16 12.02
C GLU A 31 -24.17 17.64 12.14
N GLU A 32 -24.55 18.26 11.02
CA GLU A 32 -25.62 19.29 10.88
C GLU A 32 -25.36 20.14 9.63
N LYS A 33 -25.96 19.73 8.50
CA LYS A 33 -26.95 20.51 7.74
C LYS A 33 -27.33 19.78 6.47
N GLN A 34 -28.41 19.00 6.57
CA GLN A 34 -29.25 18.69 5.41
C GLN A 34 -29.69 20.01 4.77
N THR A 35 -29.13 20.30 3.60
CA THR A 35 -29.68 21.34 2.73
C THR A 35 -30.06 20.63 1.44
N LYS A 36 -31.36 20.29 1.31
CA LYS A 36 -31.95 19.86 0.05
C LYS A 36 -31.56 20.87 -1.03
N ILE A 37 -30.88 20.42 -2.06
CA ILE A 37 -30.61 21.23 -3.24
C ILE A 37 -31.92 21.27 -4.03
N ASP A 38 -32.71 22.33 -3.84
CA ASP A 38 -33.80 22.68 -4.73
C ASP A 38 -33.18 23.45 -5.91
N ILE A 39 -33.07 22.81 -7.07
CA ILE A 39 -32.57 23.44 -8.29
C ILE A 39 -33.67 24.40 -8.79
N GLY A 40 -33.59 25.66 -8.35
CA GLY A 40 -34.54 26.68 -8.79
C GLY A 40 -34.32 28.07 -8.21
N LYS A 41 -33.69 28.94 -9.02
CA LYS A 41 -33.70 30.43 -8.94
C LYS A 41 -33.04 31.08 -7.72
N ASP A 42 -31.81 31.57 -7.91
CA ASP A 42 -31.51 33.01 -7.93
C ASP A 42 -29.97 33.24 -7.91
N LYS A 43 -29.44 33.72 -9.04
CA LYS A 43 -28.02 34.07 -9.24
C LYS A 43 -27.56 35.36 -8.53
N ALA A 44 -28.28 35.83 -7.50
CA ALA A 44 -28.04 37.14 -6.89
C ALA A 44 -27.78 37.13 -5.37
N THR A 45 -27.70 35.95 -4.71
CA THR A 45 -27.48 35.88 -3.25
C THR A 45 -26.20 35.17 -2.82
N VAL A 46 -25.35 34.76 -3.77
CA VAL A 46 -24.05 34.10 -3.48
C VAL A 46 -22.91 35.12 -3.38
N GLU A 47 -22.95 36.24 -4.11
CA GLU A 47 -21.92 37.28 -4.03
C GLU A 47 -22.01 38.16 -2.77
N GLU A 48 -23.18 38.26 -2.12
CA GLU A 48 -23.35 39.15 -0.95
C GLU A 48 -23.05 38.47 0.40
N LYS A 49 -22.81 37.14 0.42
CA LYS A 49 -22.37 36.41 1.62
C LYS A 49 -20.87 36.10 1.66
N ALA A 50 -20.13 36.38 0.58
CA ALA A 50 -18.68 36.23 0.52
C ALA A 50 -17.90 37.39 1.18
N GLU A 51 -18.54 38.52 1.50
CA GLU A 51 -17.86 39.71 2.04
C GLU A 51 -18.05 39.97 3.55
N LYS A 52 -18.69 39.08 4.32
CA LYS A 52 -18.87 39.26 5.77
C LYS A 52 -18.54 38.02 6.60
N SER A 53 -17.30 37.56 6.50
CA SER A 53 -16.66 36.80 7.58
C SER A 53 -15.14 36.91 7.49
N ASN A 54 -14.63 38.13 7.56
CA ASN A 54 -13.21 38.39 7.78
C ASN A 54 -13.09 39.42 8.91
N SER A 55 -12.88 38.94 10.14
CA SER A 55 -12.02 39.64 11.10
C SER A 55 -11.63 38.70 12.24
N ASN A 56 -10.31 38.67 12.48
CA ASN A 56 -9.57 38.04 13.58
C ASN A 56 -8.94 36.66 13.34
N ILE A 57 -8.22 36.52 12.22
CA ILE A 57 -7.09 35.59 12.14
C ILE A 57 -5.82 36.45 12.12
N LEU A 58 -4.96 36.29 13.13
CA LEU A 58 -3.68 37.01 13.23
C LEU A 58 -2.80 36.65 12.04
N GLN A 59 -2.25 37.65 11.35
CA GLN A 59 -1.27 37.41 10.30
C GLN A 59 0.06 36.94 10.92
N LEU A 60 0.83 36.12 10.19
CA LEU A 60 2.08 35.53 10.66
C LEU A 60 3.11 36.58 11.16
N SER A 61 3.01 37.82 10.66
CA SER A 61 3.81 38.98 11.08
C SER A 61 3.40 39.61 12.42
N GLU A 62 2.22 39.25 12.95
CA GLU A 62 1.62 39.81 14.18
C GLU A 62 1.85 38.90 15.40
N ILE A 63 2.48 37.73 15.21
CA ILE A 63 2.84 36.80 16.28
C ILE A 63 4.19 37.25 16.86
N GLN A 64 4.19 37.76 18.11
CA GLN A 64 5.44 37.96 18.85
C GLN A 64 6.01 36.59 19.27
N PHE A 65 7.03 36.14 18.55
CA PHE A 65 7.87 35.05 19.01
C PHE A 65 8.71 35.52 20.20
N PRO A 66 8.77 34.75 21.31
CA PRO A 66 9.70 35.08 22.39
C PRO A 66 11.14 35.02 21.85
N GLU A 67 11.91 36.09 22.10
CA GLU A 67 13.32 36.15 21.74
C GLU A 67 14.13 35.11 22.55
N THR A 68 14.31 33.90 22.01
CA THR A 68 15.36 33.00 22.48
C THR A 68 16.68 33.42 21.87
N ASN A 69 17.40 34.28 22.59
CA ASN A 69 18.77 34.63 22.27
C ASN A 69 19.65 33.37 22.37
N ALA A 70 20.27 32.98 21.25
CA ALA A 70 21.12 31.78 21.13
C ALA A 70 22.30 31.74 22.13
N SER A 71 22.60 32.87 22.79
CA SER A 71 23.61 32.95 23.85
C SER A 71 23.23 32.18 25.13
N TYR A 72 21.94 31.92 25.40
CA TYR A 72 21.53 31.17 26.60
C TYR A 72 21.60 29.64 26.41
N LEU A 73 21.57 29.15 25.17
CA LEU A 73 21.73 27.72 24.82
C LEU A 73 23.20 27.27 24.75
N LEU A 74 24.15 28.19 24.86
CA LEU A 74 25.60 27.93 24.71
C LEU A 74 26.40 28.03 26.01
N THR A 75 25.75 28.11 27.17
CA THR A 75 26.47 27.93 28.45
C THR A 75 26.59 26.44 28.77
N GLN A 76 27.60 25.80 28.18
CA GLN A 76 28.08 24.51 28.66
C GLN A 76 28.62 24.70 30.08
N GLU A 77 27.95 24.08 31.07
CA GLU A 77 28.61 23.77 32.33
C GLU A 77 29.82 22.88 32.03
N ASN A 78 30.99 23.37 32.42
CA ASN A 78 32.26 22.66 32.34
C ASN A 78 32.25 21.52 33.38
N ILE A 79 31.54 20.44 33.10
CA ILE A 79 31.66 19.19 33.84
C ILE A 79 32.82 18.45 33.18
N ASN A 80 33.98 18.43 33.82
CA ASN A 80 35.03 17.47 33.45
C ASN A 80 34.43 16.06 33.54
N PRO A 81 34.30 15.31 32.44
CA PRO A 81 33.74 13.96 32.50
C PRO A 81 34.66 13.10 33.38
N ALA A 82 34.07 12.34 34.31
CA ALA A 82 34.82 11.35 35.05
C ALA A 82 35.45 10.37 34.05
N ILE A 83 36.73 10.05 34.24
CA ILE A 83 37.44 9.09 33.38
C ILE A 83 36.80 7.70 33.58
N ILE A 84 36.24 7.13 32.52
CA ILE A 84 35.53 5.83 32.58
C ILE A 84 36.52 4.69 32.32
N GLN A 85 36.50 3.67 33.17
CA GLN A 85 37.37 2.49 33.02
C GLN A 85 36.72 1.42 32.14
N ILE A 86 37.42 1.03 31.06
CA ILE A 86 37.09 -0.14 30.25
C ILE A 86 37.80 -1.34 30.88
N THR A 87 37.01 -2.25 31.44
CA THR A 87 37.47 -3.38 32.26
C THR A 87 37.51 -4.70 31.51
N GLY A 88 36.86 -4.78 30.35
CA GLY A 88 36.86 -5.95 29.48
C GLY A 88 36.72 -5.56 28.01
N VAL A 89 37.34 -6.35 27.12
CA VAL A 89 37.07 -6.33 25.68
C VAL A 89 36.76 -7.75 25.26
N ARG A 90 35.58 -7.98 24.69
CA ARG A 90 35.15 -9.28 24.17
C ARG A 90 34.87 -9.16 22.68
N SER A 91 35.28 -10.18 21.92
CA SER A 91 34.86 -10.34 20.53
C SER A 91 33.96 -11.57 20.43
N GLN A 92 32.74 -11.38 19.96
CA GLN A 92 31.73 -12.43 19.80
C GLN A 92 31.26 -12.48 18.36
N GLN A 93 31.29 -13.67 17.76
CA GLN A 93 30.66 -13.88 16.46
C GLN A 93 29.15 -14.03 16.66
N THR A 94 28.35 -13.35 15.86
CA THR A 94 26.89 -13.39 15.88
C THR A 94 26.36 -13.92 14.54
N SER A 95 25.05 -14.17 14.43
CA SER A 95 24.41 -14.53 13.17
C SER A 95 24.60 -13.47 12.07
N ASN A 96 24.85 -12.21 12.46
CA ASN A 96 24.86 -11.06 11.57
C ASN A 96 26.29 -10.52 11.33
N GLY A 97 27.32 -11.10 11.94
CA GLY A 97 28.70 -10.67 11.79
C GLY A 97 29.54 -10.85 13.05
N LEU A 98 30.30 -9.81 13.42
CA LEU A 98 31.18 -9.83 14.60
C LEU A 98 30.93 -8.61 15.48
N GLU A 99 30.71 -8.84 16.77
CA GLU A 99 30.56 -7.78 17.77
C GLU A 99 31.81 -7.66 18.64
N ILE A 100 32.26 -6.42 18.86
CA ILE A 100 33.29 -6.07 19.84
C ILE A 100 32.61 -5.34 20.98
N VAL A 101 32.62 -5.92 22.18
CA VAL A 101 31.99 -5.35 23.38
C VAL A 101 33.06 -4.82 24.32
N LEU A 102 32.99 -3.54 24.67
CA LEU A 102 33.85 -2.86 25.64
C LEU A 102 33.10 -2.73 26.97
N GLU A 103 33.48 -3.51 27.96
CA GLU A 103 32.76 -3.60 29.23
C GLU A 103 33.21 -2.52 30.22
N THR A 104 32.26 -1.81 30.83
CA THR A 104 32.52 -0.81 31.86
C THR A 104 31.76 -1.12 33.15
N LEU A 105 32.34 -0.75 34.30
CA LEU A 105 31.69 -0.85 35.61
C LEU A 105 31.07 0.48 36.07
N GLN A 106 31.29 1.57 35.33
CA GLN A 106 31.02 2.95 35.75
C GLN A 106 30.46 3.79 34.58
N GLY A 107 29.16 3.67 34.31
CA GLY A 107 28.45 4.51 33.33
C GLY A 107 28.75 4.21 31.85
N ASN A 108 28.02 4.92 30.97
CA ASN A 108 28.09 4.73 29.52
C ASN A 108 29.35 5.40 28.94
N LEU A 109 30.02 4.72 28.01
CA LEU A 109 31.14 5.31 27.26
C LEU A 109 30.64 6.40 26.32
N LEU A 110 31.46 7.43 26.10
CA LEU A 110 31.19 8.41 25.04
C LEU A 110 31.22 7.71 23.68
N THR A 111 30.31 8.12 22.78
CA THR A 111 30.28 7.62 21.41
C THR A 111 31.64 7.88 20.73
N PRO A 112 32.28 6.87 20.13
CA PRO A 112 33.58 7.03 19.49
C PRO A 112 33.51 8.00 18.31
N THR A 113 34.60 8.75 18.09
CA THR A 113 34.82 9.43 16.81
C THR A 113 35.49 8.46 15.85
N THR A 114 34.86 8.18 14.71
CA THR A 114 35.38 7.25 13.70
C THR A 114 36.09 7.98 12.56
N THR A 115 37.24 7.47 12.14
CA THR A 115 37.98 7.92 10.95
C THR A 115 38.47 6.70 10.15
N THR A 116 38.79 6.90 8.88
CA THR A 116 39.30 5.82 8.02
C THR A 116 40.68 6.16 7.51
N ASP A 117 41.62 5.24 7.66
CA ASP A 117 43.00 5.32 7.17
C ASP A 117 43.30 4.08 6.30
N GLY A 118 43.24 4.25 4.98
CA GLY A 118 43.37 3.15 4.02
C GLY A 118 42.28 2.08 4.20
N ASN A 119 42.69 0.85 4.49
CA ASN A 119 41.79 -0.28 4.79
C ASN A 119 41.49 -0.44 6.30
N THR A 120 41.79 0.57 7.12
CA THR A 120 41.59 0.52 8.57
C THR A 120 40.58 1.56 9.03
N LEU A 121 39.50 1.12 9.69
CA LEU A 121 38.62 1.99 10.47
C LEU A 121 39.25 2.21 11.85
N ILE A 122 39.30 3.47 12.30
CA ILE A 122 39.82 3.88 13.61
C ILE A 122 38.67 4.53 14.39
N ALA A 123 38.30 3.99 15.54
CA ALA A 123 37.32 4.55 16.45
C ALA A 123 37.98 5.00 17.76
N ASP A 124 37.92 6.30 18.05
CA ASP A 124 38.56 6.91 19.22
C ASP A 124 37.52 7.27 20.29
N ILE A 125 37.66 6.68 21.49
CA ILE A 125 36.81 6.93 22.66
C ILE A 125 37.54 7.87 23.61
N GLN A 126 37.04 9.09 23.74
CA GLN A 126 37.61 10.10 24.63
C GLN A 126 37.26 9.83 26.10
N ASN A 127 38.10 10.32 27.01
CA ASN A 127 37.88 10.24 28.47
C ASN A 127 37.69 8.80 29.00
N ALA A 128 38.36 7.83 28.36
CA ALA A 128 38.35 6.43 28.77
C ALA A 128 39.77 5.93 29.06
N VAL A 129 39.88 5.00 30.02
CA VAL A 129 41.13 4.30 30.35
C VAL A 129 40.92 2.79 30.25
N LEU A 130 41.75 2.15 29.44
CA LEU A 130 41.77 0.71 29.23
C LEU A 130 42.49 0.00 30.39
N THR A 131 41.73 -0.75 31.18
CA THR A 131 42.19 -1.45 32.40
C THR A 131 41.95 -2.96 32.24
N LEU A 132 42.71 -3.59 31.34
CA LEU A 132 42.59 -5.03 31.07
C LEU A 132 43.53 -5.89 31.93
N PRO A 133 43.17 -7.14 32.28
CA PRO A 133 43.98 -8.02 33.12
C PRO A 133 45.37 -8.39 32.56
N ASN A 134 45.62 -8.26 31.25
CA ASN A 134 46.82 -8.75 30.56
C ASN A 134 47.55 -7.64 29.76
N ASP A 135 48.27 -6.74 30.44
CA ASP A 135 49.14 -5.70 29.83
C ASP A 135 48.46 -4.62 28.96
N GLY A 136 47.15 -4.41 29.13
CA GLY A 136 46.49 -3.17 28.71
C GLY A 136 46.19 -3.00 27.21
N ASN A 137 46.30 -4.04 26.38
CA ASN A 137 45.90 -4.01 24.96
C ASN A 137 45.13 -5.28 24.58
N PHE A 138 44.11 -5.16 23.72
CA PHE A 138 43.39 -6.29 23.12
C PHE A 138 43.73 -6.37 21.63
N GLN A 139 44.01 -7.58 21.13
CA GLN A 139 44.21 -7.80 19.69
C GLN A 139 43.67 -9.16 19.27
N THR A 140 42.95 -9.19 18.14
CA THR A 140 42.57 -10.43 17.46
C THR A 140 42.90 -10.33 15.97
N LYS A 141 43.32 -11.45 15.37
CA LYS A 141 43.72 -11.55 13.95
C LYS A 141 42.76 -12.47 13.22
N ASN A 142 42.36 -12.07 12.01
CA ASN A 142 41.37 -12.77 11.17
C ASN A 142 40.09 -13.19 11.94
N PRO A 143 39.45 -12.28 12.70
CA PRO A 143 38.32 -12.65 13.55
C PRO A 143 37.02 -12.92 12.77
N LEU A 144 36.94 -12.47 11.51
CA LEU A 144 35.81 -12.63 10.61
C LEU A 144 36.33 -12.59 9.16
N GLU A 145 35.66 -13.26 8.24
CA GLU A 145 35.95 -13.13 6.80
C GLU A 145 35.87 -11.65 6.38
N GLY A 146 36.85 -11.16 5.63
CA GLY A 146 36.97 -9.74 5.26
C GLY A 146 37.66 -8.83 6.30
N ILE A 147 37.90 -9.29 7.53
CA ILE A 147 38.59 -8.54 8.59
C ILE A 147 39.97 -9.13 8.87
N ALA A 148 41.03 -8.37 8.60
CA ALA A 148 42.42 -8.79 8.83
C ALA A 148 42.82 -8.74 10.32
N SER A 149 42.43 -7.69 11.05
CA SER A 149 42.71 -7.61 12.50
C SER A 149 41.87 -6.56 13.21
N ILE A 150 41.66 -6.76 14.51
CA ILE A 150 41.07 -5.79 15.44
C ILE A 150 42.05 -5.56 16.58
N THR A 151 42.30 -4.29 16.92
CA THR A 151 43.18 -3.90 18.02
C THR A 151 42.51 -2.82 18.87
N VAL A 152 42.53 -2.95 20.20
CA VAL A 152 42.09 -1.92 21.14
C VAL A 152 43.26 -1.55 22.05
N THR A 153 43.66 -0.28 22.03
CA THR A 153 44.85 0.21 22.73
C THR A 153 44.58 1.54 23.45
N GLN A 154 45.32 1.81 24.53
CA GLN A 154 45.34 3.14 25.16
C GLN A 154 46.23 4.09 24.37
N VAL A 155 45.73 5.29 24.04
CA VAL A 155 46.51 6.35 23.38
C VAL A 155 46.27 7.68 24.10
N GLY A 156 47.15 8.04 25.05
CA GLY A 156 46.96 9.24 25.87
C GLY A 156 45.70 9.14 26.73
N ASN A 157 44.80 10.12 26.62
CA ASN A 157 43.51 10.16 27.36
C ASN A 157 42.33 9.54 26.58
N LYS A 158 42.62 8.74 25.54
CA LYS A 158 41.60 8.04 24.75
C LYS A 158 41.93 6.56 24.61
N VAL A 159 40.89 5.75 24.42
CA VAL A 159 41.00 4.37 23.97
C VAL A 159 40.74 4.34 22.47
N GLN A 160 41.68 3.79 21.71
CA GLN A 160 41.60 3.69 20.25
C GLN A 160 41.32 2.24 19.85
N ILE A 161 40.34 2.06 18.96
CA ILE A 161 39.99 0.79 18.34
C ILE A 161 40.37 0.88 16.87
N ARG A 162 41.18 -0.04 16.38
CA ARG A 162 41.57 -0.16 14.97
C ARG A 162 41.03 -1.46 14.41
N ILE A 163 40.25 -1.36 13.34
CA ILE A 163 39.66 -2.50 12.65
C ILE A 163 40.14 -2.46 11.21
N THR A 164 41.04 -3.36 10.86
CA THR A 164 41.67 -3.44 9.54
C THR A 164 40.98 -4.50 8.72
N GLY A 165 40.37 -4.12 7.59
CA GLY A 165 39.82 -5.05 6.61
C GLY A 165 40.90 -5.60 5.66
N VAL A 166 40.59 -6.71 4.98
CA VAL A 166 41.52 -7.37 4.05
C VAL A 166 41.73 -6.52 2.79
N GLU A 167 40.66 -5.96 2.23
CA GLU A 167 40.70 -5.14 1.01
C GLU A 167 40.32 -3.67 1.27
N ASN A 168 39.22 -3.42 1.98
CA ASN A 168 38.70 -2.08 2.29
C ASN A 168 38.45 -1.94 3.80
N ALA A 169 38.35 -0.71 4.30
CA ALA A 169 37.96 -0.47 5.69
C ALA A 169 36.51 -0.95 5.92
N PRO A 170 36.24 -1.70 6.99
CA PRO A 170 34.91 -2.23 7.26
C PRO A 170 33.97 -1.15 7.82
N THR A 171 32.68 -1.31 7.54
CA THR A 171 31.63 -0.48 8.16
C THR A 171 31.28 -1.03 9.53
N VAL A 172 31.09 -0.15 10.51
CA VAL A 172 30.79 -0.53 11.89
C VAL A 172 29.58 0.24 12.38
N ARG A 173 28.62 -0.48 12.97
CA ARG A 173 27.54 0.11 13.76
C ARG A 173 27.97 0.17 15.21
N ILE A 174 27.73 1.31 15.86
CA ILE A 174 28.13 1.52 17.25
C ILE A 174 26.85 1.70 18.08
N SER A 175 26.69 0.87 19.11
CA SER A 175 25.58 0.96 20.06
C SER A 175 26.10 0.98 21.49
N ASN A 176 25.43 1.73 22.37
CA ASN A 176 25.72 1.76 23.80
C ASN A 176 24.71 0.89 24.54
N SER A 177 25.17 0.15 25.54
CA SER A 177 24.33 -0.66 26.43
C SER A 177 24.65 -0.36 27.89
N GLN A 178 23.80 -0.80 28.82
CA GLN A 178 24.04 -0.63 30.26
C GLN A 178 25.35 -1.25 30.77
N ASN A 179 25.92 -2.21 30.03
CA ASN A 179 27.12 -2.95 30.44
C ASN A 179 28.36 -2.61 29.58
N GLY A 180 28.25 -1.70 28.61
CA GLY A 180 29.37 -1.39 27.71
C GLY A 180 28.99 -0.85 26.34
N LEU A 181 30.01 -0.54 25.54
CA LEU A 181 29.88 -0.10 24.14
C LEU A 181 30.10 -1.28 23.19
N THR A 182 29.18 -1.49 22.25
CA THR A 182 29.27 -2.54 21.23
C THR A 182 29.57 -1.96 19.87
N LEU A 183 30.55 -2.54 19.16
CA LEU A 183 30.87 -2.26 17.78
C LEU A 183 30.54 -3.49 16.94
N SER A 184 29.51 -3.40 16.10
CA SER A 184 29.04 -4.49 15.25
C SER A 184 29.59 -4.30 13.83
N LEU A 185 30.37 -5.30 13.39
CA LEU A 185 30.94 -5.42 12.05
C LEU A 185 30.02 -6.31 11.22
N ASP A 186 29.34 -5.72 10.23
CA ASP A 186 28.53 -6.48 9.27
C ASP A 186 29.48 -7.28 8.36
N SER A 187 29.30 -8.60 8.23
CA SER A 187 30.23 -9.49 7.47
C SER A 187 30.23 -9.30 5.96
N THR A 188 29.46 -8.35 5.41
CA THR A 188 29.38 -8.09 3.96
C THR A 188 28.79 -6.71 3.78
N PRO A 189 29.16 -5.91 2.76
CA PRO A 189 28.27 -4.84 2.30
C PRO A 189 26.92 -5.48 2.07
N GLN A 190 25.93 -5.10 2.87
CA GLN A 190 24.59 -5.65 2.91
C GLN A 190 24.15 -6.04 1.50
N ALA A 191 24.04 -7.34 1.23
CA ALA A 191 23.36 -7.78 0.04
C ALA A 191 21.92 -7.30 0.21
N ASP A 192 21.58 -6.25 -0.53
CA ASP A 192 20.31 -5.52 -0.59
C ASP A 192 19.04 -6.39 -0.81
N ILE A 193 19.10 -7.72 -0.67
CA ILE A 193 18.04 -8.64 -1.10
C ILE A 193 17.74 -9.82 -0.15
N GLU A 194 18.12 -9.74 1.12
CA GLU A 194 17.36 -10.42 2.17
C GLU A 194 16.26 -9.45 2.62
N LEU A 195 15.01 -9.85 2.39
CA LEU A 195 13.83 -9.04 2.61
C LEU A 195 12.81 -9.92 3.28
N THR A 196 12.70 -9.74 4.60
CA THR A 196 11.68 -10.38 5.41
C THR A 196 10.32 -9.76 5.08
N VAL A 197 9.35 -10.60 4.74
CA VAL A 197 7.97 -10.23 4.43
C VAL A 197 7.01 -10.90 5.40
N THR A 198 5.77 -10.39 5.45
CA THR A 198 4.70 -10.94 6.31
C THR A 198 3.57 -11.57 5.50
N ALA A 199 3.83 -11.90 4.24
CA ALA A 199 2.87 -12.38 3.26
C ALA A 199 2.05 -13.60 3.73
N GLN A 200 2.63 -14.50 4.52
CA GLN A 200 1.90 -15.66 5.09
C GLN A 200 1.50 -15.44 6.56
N LYS A 201 1.24 -14.17 6.94
CA LYS A 201 0.90 -13.76 8.32
C LYS A 201 2.02 -14.04 9.35
N ARG A 202 3.23 -14.37 8.90
CA ARG A 202 4.45 -14.57 9.70
C ARG A 202 5.68 -14.01 8.96
N PRO A 203 6.74 -13.57 9.66
CA PRO A 203 7.98 -13.10 9.04
C PRO A 203 8.72 -14.24 8.32
N GLU A 204 9.00 -14.07 7.03
CA GLU A 204 9.73 -15.04 6.20
C GLU A 204 10.56 -14.34 5.12
N GLU A 205 11.66 -14.96 4.70
CA GLU A 205 12.42 -14.49 3.55
C GLU A 205 11.68 -14.75 2.23
N GLN A 206 11.61 -13.75 1.34
CA GLN A 206 10.78 -13.85 0.11
C GLN A 206 11.09 -15.07 -0.78
N GLN A 207 12.36 -15.52 -0.80
CA GLN A 207 12.85 -16.62 -1.65
C GLN A 207 12.47 -17.99 -1.08
N GLU A 208 12.10 -18.05 0.21
CA GLU A 208 11.71 -19.27 0.91
C GLU A 208 10.19 -19.53 0.89
N ILE A 209 9.41 -18.55 0.43
CA ILE A 209 7.94 -18.63 0.40
C ILE A 209 7.49 -19.38 -0.87
N PRO A 210 6.71 -20.48 -0.75
CA PRO A 210 6.29 -21.32 -1.87
C PRO A 210 5.03 -20.79 -2.57
N LEU A 211 5.06 -19.53 -3.02
CA LEU A 211 4.03 -18.89 -3.84
C LEU A 211 4.63 -17.76 -4.69
N SER A 212 3.94 -17.38 -5.75
CA SER A 212 4.30 -16.23 -6.58
C SER A 212 4.05 -14.91 -5.85
N LEU A 213 5.15 -14.30 -5.42
CA LEU A 213 5.15 -13.10 -4.57
C LEU A 213 6.03 -12.05 -5.23
N THR A 214 5.46 -10.88 -5.48
CA THR A 214 6.22 -9.67 -5.83
C THR A 214 6.39 -8.84 -4.57
N VAL A 215 7.62 -8.38 -4.32
CA VAL A 215 7.93 -7.48 -3.21
C VAL A 215 8.62 -6.24 -3.74
N ILE A 216 8.05 -5.09 -3.40
CA ILE A 216 8.55 -3.77 -3.78
C ILE A 216 9.04 -3.07 -2.49
N PRO A 217 10.36 -3.02 -2.24
CA PRO A 217 10.92 -2.42 -1.03
C PRO A 217 10.89 -0.88 -1.07
N GLN A 218 11.00 -0.24 0.10
CA GLN A 218 10.99 1.23 0.29
C GLN A 218 11.82 1.99 -0.76
N LYS A 219 13.05 1.54 -1.01
CA LYS A 219 13.96 2.20 -1.96
C LYS A 219 13.40 2.17 -3.37
N GLU A 220 12.85 1.04 -3.80
CA GLU A 220 12.23 0.89 -5.12
C GLU A 220 10.96 1.74 -5.23
N ILE A 221 10.12 1.76 -4.18
CA ILE A 221 8.95 2.64 -4.07
C ILE A 221 9.37 4.11 -4.30
N ALA A 222 10.41 4.56 -3.59
CA ALA A 222 10.90 5.94 -3.67
C ALA A 222 11.57 6.29 -5.01
N ASP A 223 12.29 5.33 -5.62
CA ASP A 223 13.03 5.47 -6.88
C ASP A 223 12.10 5.54 -8.09
N ALA A 224 11.08 4.66 -8.08
CA ALA A 224 10.06 4.53 -9.11
C ALA A 224 8.85 5.47 -8.93
N GLN A 225 8.78 6.21 -7.81
CA GLN A 225 7.65 7.08 -7.46
C GLN A 225 6.31 6.31 -7.39
N ILE A 226 6.34 5.09 -6.83
CA ILE A 226 5.14 4.26 -6.67
C ILE A 226 4.29 4.85 -5.56
N ASP A 227 3.10 5.34 -5.90
CA ASP A 227 2.27 6.04 -4.93
C ASP A 227 0.75 5.81 -5.06
N SER A 228 0.38 4.91 -5.97
CA SER A 228 -0.99 4.44 -6.23
C SER A 228 -1.03 2.93 -6.43
N PHE A 229 -2.22 2.32 -6.38
CA PHE A 229 -2.38 0.91 -6.75
C PHE A 229 -2.11 0.66 -8.25
N GLN A 230 -2.33 1.67 -9.10
CA GLN A 230 -1.95 1.62 -10.50
C GLN A 230 -0.44 1.42 -10.67
N ASP A 231 0.37 2.14 -9.89
CA ASP A 231 1.81 1.96 -9.91
C ASP A 231 2.22 0.59 -9.40
N ILE A 232 1.57 0.06 -8.36
CA ILE A 232 1.84 -1.29 -7.87
C ILE A 232 1.61 -2.34 -8.98
N ALA A 233 0.50 -2.21 -9.71
CA ALA A 233 0.19 -3.06 -10.84
C ALA A 233 1.22 -2.94 -11.97
N ASN A 234 1.68 -1.72 -12.29
CA ASN A 234 2.71 -1.46 -13.30
C ASN A 234 4.03 -2.23 -13.05
N TYR A 235 4.32 -2.66 -11.81
CA TYR A 235 5.53 -3.41 -11.43
C TYR A 235 5.28 -4.91 -11.19
N THR A 236 4.04 -5.39 -11.30
CA THR A 236 3.66 -6.76 -10.93
C THR A 236 3.18 -7.55 -12.16
N PRO A 237 3.71 -8.75 -12.45
CA PRO A 237 3.23 -9.58 -13.56
C PRO A 237 1.77 -9.98 -13.41
N ASN A 238 1.03 -9.99 -14.52
CA ASN A 238 -0.39 -10.36 -14.61
C ASN A 238 -1.27 -9.59 -13.62
N PHE A 239 -0.87 -8.39 -13.24
CA PHE A 239 -1.68 -7.44 -12.49
C PHE A 239 -1.94 -6.24 -13.38
N SER A 240 -3.21 -5.92 -13.60
CA SER A 240 -3.64 -4.66 -14.20
C SER A 240 -4.48 -3.88 -13.21
N PHE A 241 -4.35 -2.56 -13.25
CA PHE A 241 -5.19 -1.64 -12.50
C PHE A 241 -5.45 -0.43 -13.39
N ALA A 242 -6.72 -0.18 -13.64
CA ALA A 242 -7.22 0.73 -14.64
C ALA A 242 -8.21 1.70 -13.97
N PRO A 243 -7.78 2.94 -13.68
CA PRO A 243 -8.70 3.96 -13.22
C PRO A 243 -9.74 4.25 -14.30
N THR A 244 -10.88 4.78 -13.87
CA THR A 244 -11.98 5.12 -14.76
C THR A 244 -11.53 6.01 -15.92
N SER A 245 -10.83 7.10 -15.63
CA SER A 245 -10.14 7.94 -16.61
C SER A 245 -8.92 8.60 -15.97
N GLY A 246 -8.07 9.23 -16.76
CA GLY A 246 -7.20 10.30 -16.30
C GLY A 246 -8.03 11.48 -15.80
N GLY A 247 -7.48 12.30 -14.90
CA GLY A 247 -8.25 13.28 -14.15
C GLY A 247 -8.90 12.66 -12.89
N GLY A 248 -10.07 12.02 -13.01
CA GLY A 248 -10.82 11.46 -11.87
C GLY A 248 -11.12 9.96 -11.93
N THR A 249 -11.27 9.34 -10.75
CA THR A 249 -11.58 7.90 -10.60
C THR A 249 -12.82 7.72 -9.72
N GLU A 250 -13.93 7.25 -10.27
CA GLU A 250 -15.14 6.95 -9.47
C GLU A 250 -15.03 5.55 -8.84
N PHE A 251 -14.61 4.57 -9.63
CA PHE A 251 -14.30 3.22 -9.20
C PHE A 251 -13.08 2.70 -9.95
N SER A 252 -12.31 1.83 -9.31
CA SER A 252 -11.15 1.21 -9.93
C SER A 252 -11.50 -0.15 -10.51
N ASN A 253 -11.17 -0.35 -11.79
CA ASN A 253 -11.15 -1.67 -12.40
C ASN A 253 -9.76 -2.26 -12.28
N TYR A 254 -9.65 -3.54 -11.99
CA TYR A 254 -8.37 -4.23 -11.92
C TYR A 254 -8.55 -5.72 -12.17
N SER A 255 -7.45 -6.38 -12.49
CA SER A 255 -7.42 -7.84 -12.62
C SER A 255 -6.10 -8.41 -12.14
N LEU A 256 -6.16 -9.60 -11.53
CA LEU A 256 -4.97 -10.34 -11.11
C LEU A 256 -5.09 -11.78 -11.60
N ARG A 257 -4.09 -12.27 -12.33
CA ARG A 257 -4.09 -13.63 -12.91
C ARG A 257 -5.34 -13.98 -13.71
N GLY A 258 -5.88 -13.00 -14.43
CA GLY A 258 -7.01 -13.17 -15.33
C GLY A 258 -8.40 -13.13 -14.68
N ILE A 259 -8.48 -12.76 -13.40
CA ILE A 259 -9.73 -12.59 -12.66
C ILE A 259 -9.88 -11.09 -12.36
N ASN A 260 -10.99 -10.47 -12.76
CA ASN A 260 -11.23 -9.02 -12.62
C ASN A 260 -12.20 -8.69 -11.47
N ASN A 261 -12.51 -7.40 -11.29
CA ASN A 261 -13.53 -6.93 -10.36
C ASN A 261 -14.68 -6.16 -11.03
N ALA A 262 -14.96 -6.40 -12.32
CA ALA A 262 -15.93 -5.63 -13.10
C ALA A 262 -17.38 -5.71 -12.55
N ASN A 263 -17.66 -6.60 -11.60
CA ASN A 263 -18.88 -6.58 -10.79
C ASN A 263 -18.77 -5.60 -9.61
N PHE A 264 -18.88 -4.30 -9.89
CA PHE A 264 -18.81 -3.24 -8.88
C PHE A 264 -20.13 -3.02 -8.09
N LEU A 265 -21.24 -3.65 -8.50
CA LEU A 265 -22.55 -3.49 -7.83
C LEU A 265 -22.60 -4.02 -6.40
N THR A 266 -21.80 -5.02 -6.11
CA THR A 266 -21.99 -5.87 -4.92
C THR A 266 -20.98 -5.58 -3.82
N ALA A 267 -20.04 -4.66 -4.07
CA ALA A 267 -18.89 -4.41 -3.21
C ALA A 267 -18.14 -5.70 -2.81
N GLN A 268 -18.01 -6.63 -3.78
CA GLN A 268 -17.28 -7.88 -3.59
C GLN A 268 -16.20 -8.04 -4.64
N ASP A 269 -14.97 -7.86 -4.20
CA ASP A 269 -13.80 -7.86 -5.06
C ASP A 269 -13.12 -9.24 -5.14
N SER A 270 -12.35 -9.48 -6.20
CA SER A 270 -11.58 -10.72 -6.38
C SER A 270 -10.16 -10.66 -5.80
N VAL A 271 -9.64 -9.44 -5.60
CA VAL A 271 -8.35 -9.14 -4.97
C VAL A 271 -8.60 -8.44 -3.65
N ALA A 272 -7.96 -8.91 -2.58
CA ALA A 272 -8.07 -8.25 -1.29
C ALA A 272 -6.94 -7.23 -1.12
N PHE A 273 -7.30 -6.00 -0.76
CA PHE A 273 -6.35 -4.93 -0.49
C PHE A 273 -6.23 -4.71 1.02
N TYR A 274 -5.00 -4.68 1.52
CA TYR A 274 -4.69 -4.44 2.92
C TYR A 274 -3.73 -3.26 3.05
N ILE A 275 -3.97 -2.42 4.06
CA ILE A 275 -3.04 -1.38 4.50
C ILE A 275 -2.80 -1.62 5.98
N ASP A 276 -1.56 -1.94 6.35
CA ASP A 276 -1.17 -2.21 7.75
C ASP A 276 -2.04 -3.28 8.44
N ASP A 277 -2.25 -4.42 7.76
CA ASP A 277 -3.15 -5.52 8.19
C ASP A 277 -4.65 -5.15 8.23
N VAL A 278 -5.07 -3.95 7.81
CA VAL A 278 -6.49 -3.53 7.74
C VAL A 278 -7.03 -3.68 6.32
N PRO A 279 -8.14 -4.42 6.10
CA PRO A 279 -8.73 -4.58 4.77
C PRO A 279 -9.39 -3.29 4.27
N VAL A 280 -9.37 -3.10 2.95
CA VAL A 280 -10.22 -2.14 2.22
C VAL A 280 -11.39 -2.92 1.62
N ASP A 281 -12.61 -2.44 1.84
CA ASP A 281 -13.84 -3.22 1.66
C ASP A 281 -14.64 -2.89 0.39
N TYR A 282 -14.25 -1.85 -0.36
CA TYR A 282 -14.93 -1.41 -1.58
C TYR A 282 -13.95 -0.83 -2.59
N ASN A 283 -14.07 -1.22 -3.86
CA ASN A 283 -13.20 -0.77 -4.94
C ASN A 283 -13.26 0.73 -5.22
N GLY A 284 -14.37 1.41 -4.92
CA GLY A 284 -14.48 2.88 -4.96
C GLY A 284 -13.58 3.58 -3.92
N PHE A 285 -13.15 2.88 -2.87
CA PHE A 285 -12.28 3.42 -1.83
C PHE A 285 -10.79 3.14 -2.03
N LEU A 286 -10.40 2.67 -3.23
CA LEU A 286 -9.01 2.35 -3.54
C LEU A 286 -8.19 3.56 -3.99
N ASP A 287 -8.82 4.70 -4.30
CA ASP A 287 -8.08 5.92 -4.65
C ASP A 287 -7.55 6.68 -3.42
N LEU A 288 -6.61 6.03 -2.74
CA LEU A 288 -6.06 6.48 -1.46
C LEU A 288 -4.71 7.17 -1.65
N ALA A 289 -4.47 8.18 -0.82
CA ALA A 289 -3.18 8.85 -0.77
C ALA A 289 -2.17 8.03 0.06
N PHE A 290 -1.23 7.37 -0.61
CA PHE A 290 -0.13 6.67 0.07
C PHE A 290 0.91 7.66 0.62
N THR A 291 1.35 7.39 1.85
CA THR A 291 2.45 8.11 2.48
C THR A 291 3.28 7.13 3.30
N ASP A 292 4.58 7.41 3.40
CA ASP A 292 5.48 6.79 4.37
C ASP A 292 5.47 5.24 4.39
N LEU A 293 5.70 4.66 3.20
CA LEU A 293 5.65 3.23 2.96
C LEU A 293 7.00 2.55 3.24
N GLU A 294 6.94 1.35 3.83
CA GLU A 294 8.10 0.48 4.05
C GLU A 294 8.27 -0.50 2.90
N ARG A 295 7.18 -1.15 2.49
CA ARG A 295 7.18 -2.11 1.40
C ARG A 295 5.77 -2.41 0.93
N ILE A 296 5.68 -3.02 -0.24
CA ILE A 296 4.43 -3.53 -0.82
C ILE A 296 4.66 -5.01 -1.16
N GLU A 297 3.71 -5.85 -0.79
CA GLU A 297 3.72 -7.29 -1.02
C GLU A 297 2.50 -7.65 -1.90
N VAL A 298 2.71 -8.24 -3.07
CA VAL A 298 1.62 -8.73 -3.95
C VAL A 298 1.68 -10.23 -4.06
N LEU A 299 0.73 -10.90 -3.40
CA LEU A 299 0.54 -12.35 -3.43
C LEU A 299 -0.41 -12.68 -4.56
N ARG A 300 0.07 -13.46 -5.53
CA ARG A 300 -0.73 -13.86 -6.69
C ARG A 300 -1.33 -15.25 -6.50
N GLY A 301 -2.55 -15.43 -6.98
CA GLY A 301 -3.35 -16.64 -6.79
C GLY A 301 -4.09 -16.66 -5.45
N PRO A 302 -5.04 -17.60 -5.28
CA PRO A 302 -5.93 -17.62 -4.12
C PRO A 302 -5.20 -17.58 -2.77
N GLN A 303 -5.59 -16.63 -1.91
CA GLN A 303 -5.09 -16.50 -0.53
C GLN A 303 -6.20 -16.64 0.53
N SER A 304 -7.38 -17.12 0.13
CA SER A 304 -8.56 -17.16 0.98
C SER A 304 -8.40 -18.02 2.24
N THR A 305 -7.49 -19.00 2.26
CA THR A 305 -7.19 -19.77 3.48
C THR A 305 -6.65 -18.90 4.62
N LEU A 306 -5.82 -17.88 4.33
CA LEU A 306 -5.24 -17.00 5.36
C LEU A 306 -5.94 -15.64 5.44
N TYR A 307 -6.47 -15.13 4.33
CA TYR A 307 -7.04 -13.78 4.22
C TYR A 307 -8.57 -13.75 4.11
N GLY A 308 -9.24 -14.90 3.94
CA GLY A 308 -10.70 -15.00 3.88
C GLY A 308 -11.32 -14.66 2.52
N LYS A 309 -12.61 -14.32 2.51
CA LYS A 309 -13.33 -13.85 1.31
C LYS A 309 -12.57 -12.77 0.52
N ASN A 310 -12.95 -12.63 -0.75
CA ASN A 310 -12.48 -11.56 -1.65
C ASN A 310 -10.97 -11.60 -1.96
N SER A 311 -10.32 -12.75 -1.77
CA SER A 311 -8.91 -12.97 -2.09
C SER A 311 -8.71 -14.18 -3.02
N SER A 312 -9.66 -14.38 -3.94
CA SER A 312 -9.66 -15.49 -4.90
C SER A 312 -8.60 -15.34 -5.99
N ALA A 313 -8.29 -14.10 -6.38
CA ALA A 313 -7.26 -13.78 -7.36
C ALA A 313 -5.89 -13.48 -6.71
N GLY A 314 -5.90 -12.95 -5.48
CA GLY A 314 -4.71 -12.66 -4.70
C GLY A 314 -4.91 -11.58 -3.64
N VAL A 315 -3.80 -11.07 -3.12
CA VAL A 315 -3.74 -10.04 -2.07
C VAL A 315 -2.69 -9.00 -2.42
N VAL A 316 -3.04 -7.73 -2.24
CA VAL A 316 -2.10 -6.60 -2.25
C VAL A 316 -2.00 -6.05 -0.84
N ASN A 317 -0.83 -6.17 -0.21
CA ASN A 317 -0.58 -5.72 1.15
C ASN A 317 0.41 -4.55 1.13
N VAL A 318 -0.06 -3.39 1.59
CA VAL A 318 0.71 -2.15 1.69
C VAL A 318 1.13 -1.97 3.16
N ILE A 319 2.43 -1.91 3.40
CA ILE A 319 2.99 -1.84 4.75
C ILE A 319 3.67 -0.48 4.93
N SER A 320 3.21 0.26 5.93
CA SER A 320 3.81 1.52 6.34
C SER A 320 5.08 1.32 7.16
N ARG A 321 5.95 2.33 7.12
CA ARG A 321 7.11 2.40 8.01
C ARG A 321 6.62 2.45 9.45
N GLN A 322 7.14 1.54 10.27
CA GLN A 322 6.80 1.49 11.69
C GLN A 322 7.59 2.54 12.48
N ALA A 323 7.05 2.93 13.64
CA ALA A 323 7.80 3.74 14.59
C ALA A 323 9.03 2.97 15.11
N THR A 324 10.15 3.68 15.31
CA THR A 324 11.40 3.11 15.83
C THR A 324 11.97 4.02 16.93
N PHE A 325 12.95 3.52 17.70
CA PHE A 325 13.61 4.31 18.74
C PHE A 325 14.67 5.29 18.21
N GLU A 326 14.96 5.26 16.90
CA GLU A 326 15.99 6.08 16.29
C GLU A 326 15.39 7.38 15.73
N PRO A 327 15.96 8.56 16.05
CA PRO A 327 15.47 9.81 15.51
C PRO A 327 15.63 9.83 13.99
N GLU A 328 14.55 10.14 13.28
CA GLU A 328 14.56 10.30 11.84
C GLU A 328 13.61 11.42 11.43
N VAL A 329 14.08 12.32 10.57
CA VAL A 329 13.22 13.29 9.90
C VAL A 329 13.39 13.14 8.39
N THR A 330 12.28 12.96 7.67
CA THR A 330 12.26 13.01 6.21
C THR A 330 11.42 14.18 5.71
N PHE A 331 11.86 14.76 4.60
CA PHE A 331 11.18 15.87 3.94
C PHE A 331 11.27 15.71 2.43
N GLY A 332 10.17 15.98 1.73
CA GLY A 332 10.09 15.91 0.28
C GLY A 332 9.26 17.08 -0.28
N LEU A 333 9.74 17.67 -1.37
CA LEU A 333 9.03 18.70 -2.12
C LEU A 333 9.12 18.38 -3.61
N SER A 334 8.03 18.47 -4.35
CA SER A 334 8.02 18.33 -5.81
C SER A 334 7.16 19.42 -6.45
N TYR A 335 7.63 19.89 -7.60
CA TYR A 335 6.91 20.86 -8.43
C TYR A 335 7.05 20.48 -9.90
N GLY A 336 5.96 20.51 -10.67
CA GLY A 336 5.98 20.04 -12.05
C GLY A 336 4.90 20.61 -12.95
N LYS A 337 4.75 19.96 -14.10
CA LYS A 337 3.75 20.28 -15.14
C LYS A 337 2.33 20.23 -14.56
N TYR A 338 1.45 21.05 -15.13
CA TYR A 338 0.06 21.26 -14.66
C TYR A 338 -0.01 21.80 -13.23
N ASP A 339 0.96 22.66 -12.89
CA ASP A 339 1.11 23.23 -11.55
C ASP A 339 1.08 22.18 -10.43
N SER A 340 1.62 21.00 -10.72
CA SER A 340 1.67 19.89 -9.76
C SER A 340 2.58 20.26 -8.60
N ARG A 341 2.09 20.03 -7.38
CA ARG A 341 2.74 20.39 -6.12
C ARG A 341 2.62 19.21 -5.18
N GLU A 342 3.73 18.79 -4.61
CA GLU A 342 3.73 17.72 -3.62
C GLU A 342 4.63 18.09 -2.45
N LEU A 343 4.12 17.86 -1.24
CA LEU A 343 4.83 18.00 0.02
C LEU A 343 4.70 16.70 0.79
N GLN A 344 5.82 16.13 1.24
CA GLN A 344 5.85 14.98 2.12
C GLN A 344 6.74 15.28 3.33
N PHE A 345 6.36 14.80 4.49
CA PHE A 345 7.22 14.82 5.67
C PHE A 345 6.97 13.59 6.54
N SER A 346 8.00 13.16 7.25
CA SER A 346 7.86 12.23 8.36
C SER A 346 8.81 12.60 9.49
N ILE A 347 8.38 12.33 10.72
CA ILE A 347 9.20 12.42 11.92
C ILE A 347 9.02 11.15 12.74
N ASN A 348 10.11 10.63 13.27
CA ASN A 348 10.15 9.48 14.14
C ASN A 348 11.14 9.74 15.27
N ASP A 349 10.79 9.35 16.49
CA ASP A 349 11.70 9.42 17.64
C ASP A 349 11.21 8.56 18.81
N ALA A 350 12.09 8.32 19.78
CA ALA A 350 11.75 7.75 21.06
C ALA A 350 11.09 8.80 21.99
N LEU A 351 9.95 8.45 22.59
CA LEU A 351 9.38 9.17 23.74
C LEU A 351 9.99 8.68 25.05
N VAL A 352 10.29 7.38 25.11
CA VAL A 352 11.01 6.71 26.19
C VAL A 352 11.96 5.72 25.52
N ASP A 353 13.26 5.93 25.69
CA ASP A 353 14.31 5.10 25.12
C ASP A 353 14.00 3.60 25.30
N ASP A 354 14.13 2.86 24.19
CA ASP A 354 13.93 1.41 24.07
C ASP A 354 12.55 0.87 24.48
N LYS A 355 11.56 1.74 24.73
CA LYS A 355 10.25 1.34 25.25
C LYS A 355 9.07 1.97 24.53
N LEU A 356 9.13 3.26 24.24
CA LEU A 356 8.01 3.97 23.63
C LEU A 356 8.54 4.88 22.52
N ALA A 357 8.09 4.64 21.29
CA ALA A 357 8.43 5.44 20.13
C ALA A 357 7.18 5.96 19.44
N PHE A 358 7.32 7.03 18.67
CA PHE A 358 6.26 7.58 17.85
C PHE A 358 6.75 7.82 16.42
N ARG A 359 5.80 7.80 15.49
CA ARG A 359 6.01 8.23 14.12
C ARG A 359 4.82 9.05 13.64
N ILE A 360 5.08 10.19 13.01
CA ILE A 360 4.08 11.03 12.37
C ILE A 360 4.52 11.27 10.93
N ALA A 361 3.63 11.04 9.98
CA ALA A 361 3.89 11.31 8.58
C ALA A 361 2.71 12.02 7.92
N GLY A 362 3.00 12.85 6.92
CA GLY A 362 2.00 13.58 6.17
C GLY A 362 2.40 13.77 4.73
N ALA A 363 1.42 13.75 3.83
CA ALA A 363 1.60 14.06 2.43
C ALA A 363 0.45 14.93 1.93
N TYR A 364 0.79 15.92 1.11
CA TYR A 364 -0.15 16.69 0.30
C TYR A 364 0.30 16.61 -1.16
N ARG A 365 -0.64 16.36 -2.06
CA ARG A 365 -0.44 16.41 -3.51
C ARG A 365 -1.57 17.21 -4.15
N GLY A 366 -1.23 18.16 -5.00
CA GLY A 366 -2.18 18.95 -5.77
C GLY A 366 -1.74 19.04 -7.22
N GLN A 367 -2.68 19.09 -8.16
CA GLN A 367 -2.43 19.30 -9.58
C GLN A 367 -3.64 19.96 -10.24
N ASP A 368 -3.40 20.92 -11.13
CA ASP A 368 -4.45 21.54 -11.93
C ASP A 368 -4.96 20.58 -13.03
N GLY A 369 -6.22 20.74 -13.41
CA GLY A 369 -6.82 20.01 -14.52
C GLY A 369 -6.10 20.23 -15.84
N PHE A 370 -6.02 19.18 -16.65
CA PHE A 370 -5.41 19.21 -17.98
C PHE A 370 -6.41 18.98 -19.12
N ILE A 371 -7.68 18.71 -18.79
CA ILE A 371 -8.74 18.41 -19.75
C ILE A 371 -9.53 19.68 -19.99
N GLN A 372 -9.66 20.09 -21.25
CA GLN A 372 -10.41 21.28 -21.61
C GLN A 372 -11.91 20.93 -21.70
N ASN A 373 -12.74 21.64 -20.93
CA ASN A 373 -14.18 21.61 -21.11
C ASN A 373 -14.59 22.71 -22.10
N LEU A 374 -15.11 22.32 -23.25
CA LEU A 374 -15.54 23.23 -24.31
C LEU A 374 -16.87 23.92 -23.98
N ALA A 375 -17.69 23.33 -23.09
CA ALA A 375 -18.98 23.90 -22.67
C ALA A 375 -18.78 25.13 -21.78
N THR A 376 -17.88 25.03 -20.80
CA THR A 376 -17.63 26.06 -19.79
C THR A 376 -16.43 26.94 -20.12
N GLY A 377 -15.48 26.43 -20.91
CA GLY A 377 -14.19 27.08 -21.19
C GLY A 377 -13.12 26.81 -20.13
N GLU A 378 -13.46 26.11 -19.05
CA GLU A 378 -12.55 25.80 -17.95
C GLU A 378 -11.77 24.50 -18.17
N LYS A 379 -10.69 24.31 -17.39
CA LYS A 379 -9.99 23.04 -17.33
C LYS A 379 -10.49 22.22 -16.14
N ILE A 380 -10.66 20.93 -16.37
CA ILE A 380 -11.14 19.97 -15.38
C ILE A 380 -10.16 18.80 -15.21
N GLY A 381 -10.39 17.99 -14.18
CA GLY A 381 -9.54 16.85 -13.83
C GLY A 381 -8.40 17.25 -12.89
N GLU A 382 -8.60 18.33 -12.13
CA GLU A 382 -7.79 18.73 -11.00
C GLU A 382 -7.79 17.66 -9.91
N ARG A 383 -6.68 17.54 -9.19
CA ARG A 383 -6.51 16.57 -8.11
C ARG A 383 -5.97 17.26 -6.86
N ALA A 384 -6.54 16.92 -5.71
CA ALA A 384 -6.06 17.35 -4.40
C ALA A 384 -6.17 16.19 -3.41
N ARG A 385 -5.03 15.76 -2.87
CA ARG A 385 -4.92 14.61 -1.99
C ARG A 385 -4.14 14.97 -0.75
N PHE A 386 -4.69 14.62 0.40
CA PHE A 386 -4.06 14.74 1.70
C PHE A 386 -4.06 13.38 2.40
N ALA A 387 -2.93 13.02 3.00
CA ALA A 387 -2.83 11.87 3.90
C ALA A 387 -2.03 12.25 5.14
N GLY A 388 -2.49 11.76 6.29
CA GLY A 388 -1.77 11.84 7.56
C GLY A 388 -1.76 10.49 8.25
N ARG A 389 -0.62 10.13 8.83
CA ARG A 389 -0.44 8.94 9.66
C ARG A 389 0.17 9.30 11.00
N ALA A 390 -0.33 8.71 12.07
CA ALA A 390 0.27 8.77 13.40
C ALA A 390 0.37 7.35 13.97
N GLN A 391 1.53 7.01 14.52
CA GLN A 391 1.82 5.71 15.10
C GLN A 391 2.46 5.85 16.47
N LEU A 392 2.17 4.88 17.34
CA LEU A 392 2.86 4.64 18.60
C LEU A 392 3.34 3.18 18.62
N LEU A 393 4.58 2.98 19.03
CA LEU A 393 5.17 1.67 19.31
C LEU A 393 5.52 1.59 20.79
N TRP A 394 5.01 0.59 21.48
CA TRP A 394 5.30 0.31 22.88
C TRP A 394 5.83 -1.11 23.06
N THR A 395 7.04 -1.23 23.58
CA THR A 395 7.72 -2.49 23.93
C THR A 395 7.93 -2.57 25.44
N PRO A 396 6.91 -2.93 26.23
CA PRO A 396 7.04 -2.98 27.70
C PRO A 396 8.10 -3.96 28.19
N THR A 397 8.34 -5.02 27.41
CA THR A 397 9.38 -6.04 27.61
C THR A 397 9.87 -6.51 26.24
N LEU A 398 10.95 -7.31 26.18
CA LEU A 398 11.48 -7.83 24.93
C LEU A 398 10.51 -8.74 24.15
N ASP A 399 9.59 -9.41 24.85
CA ASP A 399 8.66 -10.36 24.23
C ASP A 399 7.35 -9.69 23.76
N TRP A 400 7.08 -8.46 24.17
CA TRP A 400 5.78 -7.81 23.95
C TRP A 400 5.96 -6.56 23.11
N THR A 401 5.19 -6.48 22.02
CA THR A 401 5.10 -5.32 21.15
C THR A 401 3.65 -4.90 21.02
N VAL A 402 3.35 -3.65 21.32
CA VAL A 402 2.02 -3.06 21.14
C VAL A 402 2.19 -1.88 20.18
N SER A 403 1.46 -1.88 19.07
CA SER A 403 1.41 -0.74 18.17
C SER A 403 0.00 -0.20 18.02
N PHE A 404 -0.09 1.12 17.92
CA PHE A 404 -1.29 1.83 17.52
C PHE A 404 -0.99 2.59 16.24
N ASN A 405 -1.87 2.51 15.25
CA ASN A 405 -1.76 3.20 13.98
C ASN A 405 -3.07 3.92 13.66
N SER A 406 -2.97 5.18 13.26
CA SER A 406 -4.08 5.99 12.78
C SER A 406 -3.73 6.58 11.43
N TYR A 407 -4.56 6.33 10.43
CA TYR A 407 -4.42 6.85 9.06
C TYR A 407 -5.66 7.64 8.68
N ASN A 408 -5.47 8.82 8.12
CA ASN A 408 -6.53 9.70 7.65
C ASN A 408 -6.19 10.19 6.26
N SER A 409 -7.14 10.15 5.34
CA SER A 409 -6.96 10.72 4.01
C SER A 409 -8.21 11.43 3.52
N PHE A 410 -7.97 12.44 2.70
CA PHE A 410 -8.97 13.14 1.93
C PHE A 410 -8.45 13.28 0.49
N THR A 411 -9.28 12.89 -0.45
CA THR A 411 -9.00 12.95 -1.89
C THR A 411 -10.14 13.70 -2.56
N ASP A 412 -9.82 14.63 -3.44
CA ASP A 412 -10.73 15.34 -4.34
C ASP A 412 -10.10 15.30 -5.72
N ASP A 413 -10.55 14.39 -6.57
CA ASP A 413 -9.93 14.12 -7.88
C ASP A 413 -10.77 14.64 -9.07
N GLY A 414 -11.66 15.60 -8.80
CA GLY A 414 -12.61 16.08 -9.81
C GLY A 414 -13.49 14.93 -10.32
N ASN A 415 -13.97 15.03 -11.56
CA ASN A 415 -14.85 14.02 -12.17
C ASN A 415 -14.08 13.02 -13.04
N PRO A 416 -14.48 11.74 -13.12
CA PRO A 416 -14.21 10.91 -14.30
C PRO A 416 -14.62 11.60 -15.60
N THR A 417 -13.64 12.01 -16.38
CA THR A 417 -13.82 12.70 -17.65
C THR A 417 -13.89 11.69 -18.77
N TYR A 418 -15.04 11.06 -18.91
CA TYR A 418 -15.31 10.23 -20.06
C TYR A 418 -15.46 11.07 -21.34
N ASN A 419 -15.03 10.51 -22.46
CA ASN A 419 -15.23 11.07 -23.78
C ASN A 419 -15.85 10.02 -24.71
N THR A 420 -16.26 10.41 -25.90
CA THR A 420 -16.61 9.45 -26.96
C THR A 420 -15.40 8.54 -27.26
N LEU A 421 -15.65 7.31 -27.70
CA LEU A 421 -14.60 6.30 -27.92
C LEU A 421 -13.55 6.72 -28.97
N ASN A 422 -13.95 7.51 -29.97
CA ASN A 422 -13.09 8.00 -31.04
C ASN A 422 -13.17 9.54 -31.15
N PRO A 423 -12.71 10.28 -30.14
CA PRO A 423 -12.80 11.74 -30.14
C PRO A 423 -11.74 12.34 -31.07
N GLU A 424 -11.94 13.58 -31.52
CA GLU A 424 -10.89 14.33 -32.25
C GLU A 424 -9.69 14.62 -31.33
N ASP A 425 -9.94 15.01 -30.08
CA ASP A 425 -8.96 15.13 -29.01
C ASP A 425 -9.49 14.44 -27.74
N ALA A 426 -8.69 13.54 -27.17
CA ALA A 426 -9.01 12.81 -25.95
C ALA A 426 -9.11 13.72 -24.70
N PHE A 427 -8.49 14.90 -24.73
CA PHE A 427 -8.47 15.85 -23.61
C PHE A 427 -9.37 17.06 -23.83
N GLU A 428 -10.29 17.00 -24.79
CA GLU A 428 -11.38 17.96 -24.95
C GLU A 428 -12.73 17.28 -24.72
N VAL A 429 -13.49 17.78 -23.76
CA VAL A 429 -14.84 17.28 -23.45
C VAL A 429 -15.87 18.40 -23.55
N ASN A 430 -17.14 18.04 -23.62
CA ASN A 430 -18.24 19.00 -23.67
C ASN A 430 -19.26 18.65 -22.58
N LEU A 431 -18.94 19.04 -21.35
CA LEU A 431 -19.75 18.72 -20.17
C LEU A 431 -20.47 19.98 -19.69
N GLU A 432 -21.80 20.00 -19.80
CA GLU A 432 -22.64 21.13 -19.38
C GLU A 432 -22.71 21.31 -17.85
N THR A 433 -22.40 20.25 -17.11
CA THR A 433 -22.35 20.21 -15.65
C THR A 433 -20.96 19.80 -15.21
N GLU A 434 -20.41 20.48 -14.20
CA GLU A 434 -19.16 20.08 -13.56
C GLU A 434 -19.43 18.99 -12.52
N GLY A 435 -18.61 17.93 -12.55
CA GLY A 435 -18.68 16.84 -11.60
C GLY A 435 -17.54 16.91 -10.57
N PHE A 436 -17.60 16.02 -9.57
CA PHE A 436 -16.55 15.85 -8.58
C PHE A 436 -16.56 14.42 -8.04
N ASN A 437 -15.46 14.02 -7.41
CA ASN A 437 -15.33 12.77 -6.68
C ASN A 437 -14.46 13.01 -5.46
N LYS A 438 -15.09 12.97 -4.28
CA LYS A 438 -14.45 13.19 -3.00
C LYS A 438 -14.47 11.91 -2.19
N LEU A 439 -13.31 11.49 -1.69
CA LEU A 439 -13.16 10.34 -0.83
C LEU A 439 -12.48 10.75 0.47
N SER A 440 -13.15 10.53 1.59
CA SER A 440 -12.58 10.65 2.93
C SER A 440 -12.44 9.27 3.57
N THR A 441 -11.34 9.04 4.26
CA THR A 441 -11.07 7.76 4.95
C THR A 441 -10.38 8.00 6.27
N ASN A 442 -10.79 7.25 7.28
CA ASN A 442 -10.25 7.25 8.63
C ASN A 442 -10.07 5.79 9.08
N THR A 443 -8.87 5.43 9.50
CA THR A 443 -8.52 4.07 9.94
C THR A 443 -7.81 4.14 11.29
N GLN A 444 -8.19 3.27 12.22
CA GLN A 444 -7.48 3.02 13.46
C GLN A 444 -7.21 1.53 13.60
N ALA A 445 -5.99 1.17 13.99
CA ALA A 445 -5.63 -0.21 14.30
C ALA A 445 -4.79 -0.27 15.57
N VAL A 446 -5.09 -1.25 16.42
CA VAL A 446 -4.23 -1.67 17.53
C VAL A 446 -3.75 -3.09 17.24
N LYS A 447 -2.45 -3.29 17.32
CA LYS A 447 -1.82 -4.60 17.22
C LYS A 447 -1.06 -4.90 18.49
N VAL A 448 -1.25 -6.10 19.02
CA VAL A 448 -0.55 -6.63 20.18
C VAL A 448 0.10 -7.93 19.77
N ASP A 449 1.43 -7.94 19.72
CA ASP A 449 2.24 -9.11 19.43
C ASP A 449 2.95 -9.58 20.71
N TYR A 450 2.96 -10.89 20.89
CA TYR A 450 3.78 -11.60 21.87
C TYR A 450 4.71 -12.56 21.13
N ASN A 451 6.02 -12.43 21.35
CA ASN A 451 7.06 -13.23 20.73
C ASN A 451 7.89 -13.97 21.80
N GLY A 452 7.29 -14.97 22.44
CA GLY A 452 7.99 -15.79 23.43
C GLY A 452 8.77 -16.96 22.82
N GLU A 453 9.62 -17.58 23.64
CA GLU A 453 10.42 -18.76 23.23
C GLU A 453 9.55 -19.98 22.87
N GLY A 454 8.39 -20.14 23.53
CA GLY A 454 7.52 -21.30 23.37
C GLY A 454 6.46 -21.16 22.27
N PHE A 455 6.03 -19.94 21.98
CA PHE A 455 5.00 -19.64 20.99
C PHE A 455 4.98 -18.13 20.69
N ARG A 456 4.30 -17.77 19.60
CA ARG A 456 3.97 -16.38 19.29
C ARG A 456 2.46 -16.21 19.23
N ALA A 457 1.99 -15.02 19.58
CA ALA A 457 0.59 -14.66 19.47
C ALA A 457 0.46 -13.24 18.93
N ALA A 458 -0.60 -12.98 18.19
CA ALA A 458 -0.94 -11.64 17.72
C ALA A 458 -2.44 -11.39 17.87
N SER A 459 -2.80 -10.18 18.28
CA SER A 459 -4.17 -9.66 18.25
C SER A 459 -4.17 -8.37 17.46
N ILE A 460 -5.02 -8.28 16.44
CA ILE A 460 -5.21 -7.07 15.64
C ILE A 460 -6.68 -6.68 15.74
N THR A 461 -6.94 -5.46 16.21
CA THR A 461 -8.27 -4.85 16.23
C THR A 461 -8.22 -3.61 15.35
N ALA A 462 -9.11 -3.50 14.37
CA ALA A 462 -9.16 -2.33 13.51
C ALA A 462 -10.58 -1.83 13.25
N ARG A 463 -10.66 -0.53 12.99
CA ARG A 463 -11.83 0.16 12.48
C ARG A 463 -11.41 0.96 11.25
N ARG A 464 -12.19 0.86 10.19
CA ARG A 464 -12.09 1.73 9.02
C ARG A 464 -13.44 2.37 8.76
N TYR A 465 -13.44 3.67 8.52
CA TYR A 465 -14.56 4.42 8.00
C TYR A 465 -14.15 5.09 6.70
N SER A 466 -14.95 4.95 5.66
CA SER A 466 -14.76 5.60 4.36
C SER A 466 -16.08 6.21 3.91
N ARG A 467 -16.02 7.38 3.27
CA ARG A 467 -17.17 8.09 2.70
C ARG A 467 -16.77 8.71 1.38
N GLN A 468 -17.53 8.40 0.34
CA GLN A 468 -17.38 8.89 -1.01
C GLN A 468 -18.62 9.70 -1.42
N GLU A 469 -18.40 10.87 -1.97
CA GLU A 469 -19.43 11.72 -2.57
C GLU A 469 -19.01 12.00 -4.02
N ASN A 470 -19.87 11.75 -5.00
CA ASN A 470 -19.50 12.01 -6.38
C ASN A 470 -20.67 12.40 -7.29
N VAL A 471 -20.37 13.32 -8.21
CA VAL A 471 -21.24 13.74 -9.30
C VAL A 471 -20.51 13.47 -10.60
N VAL A 472 -21.09 12.62 -11.43
CA VAL A 472 -20.54 12.16 -12.70
C VAL A 472 -21.44 12.64 -13.84
N PRO A 473 -21.17 13.80 -14.44
CA PRO A 473 -21.81 14.23 -15.68
C PRO A 473 -21.45 13.29 -16.83
N GLY A 474 -22.44 12.97 -17.65
CA GLY A 474 -22.31 12.20 -18.88
C GLY A 474 -22.42 13.08 -20.13
N ASN A 475 -21.99 12.53 -21.26
CA ASN A 475 -22.16 13.18 -22.56
C ASN A 475 -23.66 13.33 -22.89
N GLY A 476 -24.03 14.45 -23.51
CA GLY A 476 -25.41 14.70 -23.95
C GLY A 476 -26.39 15.10 -22.85
N GLY A 477 -25.89 15.57 -21.70
CA GLY A 477 -26.72 16.07 -20.59
C GLY A 477 -27.19 14.99 -19.60
N GLY A 478 -26.65 13.77 -19.70
CA GLY A 478 -26.80 12.77 -18.65
C GLY A 478 -26.08 13.20 -17.37
N LEU A 479 -26.62 12.82 -16.21
CA LEU A 479 -26.04 13.18 -14.91
C LEU A 479 -26.25 12.05 -13.92
N GLN A 480 -25.18 11.48 -13.39
CA GLN A 480 -25.24 10.57 -12.27
C GLN A 480 -24.79 11.31 -11.01
N ILE A 481 -25.62 11.30 -9.97
CA ILE A 481 -25.31 11.88 -8.66
C ILE A 481 -25.34 10.73 -7.67
N ILE A 482 -24.20 10.39 -7.12
CA ILE A 482 -24.14 9.51 -5.96
C ILE A 482 -23.81 10.40 -4.77
N ASP A 483 -24.84 10.73 -3.99
CA ASP A 483 -24.73 11.71 -2.91
C ASP A 483 -23.78 11.20 -1.82
N ASP A 484 -23.99 9.96 -1.33
CA ASP A 484 -23.17 9.41 -0.24
C ASP A 484 -23.05 7.88 -0.32
N VAL A 485 -21.83 7.39 -0.53
CA VAL A 485 -21.45 5.99 -0.27
C VAL A 485 -20.55 5.96 0.95
N ASN A 486 -21.03 5.39 2.05
CA ASN A 486 -20.23 5.23 3.26
C ASN A 486 -20.13 3.78 3.71
N SER A 487 -19.01 3.47 4.35
CA SER A 487 -18.76 2.16 4.95
C SER A 487 -18.08 2.30 6.29
N THR A 488 -18.54 1.53 7.27
CA THR A 488 -17.80 1.27 8.51
C THR A 488 -17.47 -0.21 8.58
N THR A 489 -16.19 -0.54 8.66
CA THR A 489 -15.70 -1.90 8.84
C THR A 489 -14.98 -2.02 10.19
N TRP A 490 -15.35 -3.02 10.98
CA TRP A 490 -14.66 -3.45 12.19
C TRP A 490 -14.07 -4.82 11.98
N THR A 491 -12.82 -5.03 12.38
CA THR A 491 -12.15 -6.34 12.30
C THR A 491 -11.47 -6.70 13.61
N GLN A 492 -11.43 -8.00 13.89
CA GLN A 492 -10.64 -8.59 14.96
C GLN A 492 -9.98 -9.88 14.45
N GLU A 493 -8.66 -9.92 14.43
CA GLU A 493 -7.87 -11.12 14.11
C GLU A 493 -7.10 -11.55 15.36
N LEU A 494 -7.16 -12.85 15.69
CA LEU A 494 -6.32 -13.48 16.70
C LEU A 494 -5.50 -14.55 16.01
N ARG A 495 -4.18 -14.57 16.27
CA ARG A 495 -3.26 -15.58 15.75
C ARG A 495 -2.46 -16.19 16.89
N PHE A 496 -2.25 -17.50 16.82
CA PHE A 496 -1.40 -18.28 17.70
C PHE A 496 -0.52 -19.16 16.81
N GLN A 497 0.79 -19.15 17.02
CA GLN A 497 1.71 -19.83 16.10
C GLN A 497 2.96 -20.35 16.81
N SER A 498 3.64 -21.29 16.16
CA SER A 498 4.94 -21.80 16.60
C SER A 498 5.98 -20.68 16.74
N PRO A 499 6.98 -20.82 17.63
CA PRO A 499 8.08 -19.86 17.72
C PRO A 499 8.89 -19.84 16.41
N GLU A 500 9.60 -18.74 16.17
CA GLU A 500 10.39 -18.56 14.94
C GLU A 500 11.54 -19.57 14.82
N THR A 501 12.01 -20.07 15.95
CA THR A 501 13.03 -21.12 16.06
C THR A 501 12.50 -22.52 15.72
N ALA A 502 11.19 -22.69 15.52
CA ALA A 502 10.62 -23.96 15.13
C ALA A 502 11.05 -24.35 13.71
N ASP A 503 11.70 -25.50 13.58
CA ASP A 503 12.28 -25.96 12.32
C ASP A 503 11.43 -27.03 11.62
N ARG A 504 11.31 -28.23 12.22
CA ARG A 504 10.64 -29.38 11.59
C ARG A 504 9.14 -29.26 11.43
N LEU A 505 8.48 -28.58 12.36
CA LEU A 505 7.03 -28.40 12.38
C LEU A 505 6.74 -26.97 12.77
N GLN A 506 6.20 -26.22 11.81
CA GLN A 506 5.69 -24.87 12.02
C GLN A 506 4.17 -24.92 11.88
N TRP A 507 3.47 -24.14 12.70
CA TRP A 507 2.01 -24.11 12.66
C TRP A 507 1.50 -22.72 13.00
N LEU A 508 0.34 -22.39 12.44
CA LEU A 508 -0.42 -21.17 12.70
C LEU A 508 -1.89 -21.57 12.87
N LEU A 509 -2.53 -21.00 13.88
CA LEU A 509 -3.96 -21.11 14.16
C LEU A 509 -4.50 -19.69 14.34
N GLY A 510 -5.64 -19.39 13.74
CA GLY A 510 -6.23 -18.07 13.84
C GLY A 510 -7.75 -18.08 13.88
N GLY A 511 -8.28 -17.01 14.46
CA GLY A 511 -9.69 -16.65 14.44
C GLY A 511 -9.85 -15.25 13.85
N TYR A 512 -10.91 -15.05 13.08
CA TYR A 512 -11.21 -13.77 12.43
C TYR A 512 -12.68 -13.42 12.60
N TYR A 513 -12.94 -12.16 12.89
CA TYR A 513 -14.25 -11.55 12.90
C TYR A 513 -14.22 -10.25 12.10
N GLU A 514 -15.29 -10.02 11.33
CA GLU A 514 -15.52 -8.77 10.62
C GLU A 514 -17.00 -8.39 10.68
N SER A 515 -17.27 -7.11 10.88
CA SER A 515 -18.58 -6.48 10.73
C SER A 515 -18.44 -5.31 9.78
N ARG A 516 -19.31 -5.25 8.78
CA ARG A 516 -19.34 -4.19 7.78
C ARG A 516 -20.76 -3.64 7.68
N ASP A 517 -20.88 -2.33 7.81
CA ASP A 517 -22.09 -1.57 7.47
C ASP A 517 -21.77 -0.71 6.26
N PHE A 518 -22.54 -0.86 5.18
CA PHE A 518 -22.35 -0.17 3.90
C PHE A 518 -23.66 0.49 3.46
N LYS A 519 -23.63 1.81 3.25
CA LYS A 519 -24.82 2.57 2.88
C LYS A 519 -24.59 3.36 1.62
N VAL A 520 -25.62 3.36 0.78
CA VAL A 520 -25.74 4.22 -0.39
C VAL A 520 -26.98 5.08 -0.16
N ASP A 521 -26.76 6.35 0.17
CA ASP A 521 -27.84 7.31 0.39
C ASP A 521 -28.11 8.11 -0.89
N ASP A 522 -29.40 8.24 -1.21
CA ASP A 522 -29.94 9.05 -2.30
C ASP A 522 -29.17 9.03 -3.64
N ALA A 523 -28.77 7.85 -4.13
CA ALA A 523 -28.09 7.73 -5.42
C ALA A 523 -29.08 7.98 -6.57
N GLN A 524 -28.89 9.08 -7.27
CA GLN A 524 -29.72 9.55 -8.38
C GLN A 524 -29.01 9.41 -9.73
N SER A 525 -29.77 9.12 -10.77
CA SER A 525 -29.25 9.10 -12.14
C SER A 525 -30.29 9.66 -13.08
N GLU A 526 -29.90 10.65 -13.87
CA GLU A 526 -30.73 11.35 -14.82
C GLU A 526 -30.20 11.07 -16.22
N PHE A 527 -31.06 10.50 -17.05
CA PHE A 527 -30.73 10.14 -18.42
C PHE A 527 -31.75 10.79 -19.35
N PRO A 528 -31.34 11.76 -20.17
CA PRO A 528 -32.20 12.36 -21.19
C PRO A 528 -32.88 11.28 -22.04
N GLY A 529 -34.21 11.33 -22.13
CA GLY A 529 -35.01 10.32 -22.86
C GLY A 529 -35.39 9.06 -22.07
N PHE A 530 -34.72 8.76 -20.96
CA PHE A 530 -35.01 7.60 -20.09
C PHE A 530 -35.61 7.99 -18.73
N GLY A 531 -35.45 9.24 -18.31
CA GLY A 531 -35.99 9.77 -17.06
C GLY A 531 -34.96 9.81 -15.94
N ARG A 532 -35.44 9.86 -14.71
CA ARG A 532 -34.63 9.93 -13.49
C ARG A 532 -34.85 8.70 -12.65
N PHE A 533 -33.80 8.20 -12.04
CA PHE A 533 -33.79 7.04 -11.15
C PHE A 533 -33.22 7.44 -9.81
N ARG A 534 -33.74 6.86 -8.74
CA ARG A 534 -33.27 7.10 -7.37
C ARG A 534 -33.21 5.78 -6.63
N ARG A 535 -32.10 5.54 -5.93
CA ARG A 535 -31.83 4.28 -5.24
C ARG A 535 -31.27 4.55 -3.86
N PHE A 536 -31.67 3.69 -2.93
CA PHE A 536 -31.16 3.63 -1.57
C PHE A 536 -30.75 2.20 -1.27
N GLY A 537 -29.64 2.02 -0.56
CA GLY A 537 -29.17 0.73 -0.05
C GLY A 537 -28.60 0.86 1.35
N ASP A 538 -29.04 -0.01 2.27
CA ASP A 538 -28.47 -0.21 3.60
C ASP A 538 -28.13 -1.69 3.72
N ASP A 539 -26.85 -1.99 3.49
CA ASP A 539 -26.32 -3.35 3.43
C ASP A 539 -25.42 -3.58 4.65
N SER A 540 -25.57 -4.72 5.31
CA SER A 540 -24.66 -5.13 6.39
C SER A 540 -24.15 -6.54 6.16
N ARG A 541 -22.96 -6.82 6.68
CA ARG A 541 -22.36 -8.15 6.63
C ARG A 541 -21.53 -8.44 7.86
N GLU A 542 -21.79 -9.59 8.45
CA GLU A 542 -20.94 -10.18 9.49
C GLU A 542 -20.21 -11.40 8.92
N THR A 543 -18.97 -11.60 9.34
CA THR A 543 -18.16 -12.74 8.92
C THR A 543 -17.36 -13.28 10.10
N TYR A 544 -17.44 -14.59 10.28
CA TYR A 544 -16.72 -15.33 11.31
C TYR A 544 -15.89 -16.42 10.65
N ALA A 545 -14.64 -16.58 11.09
CA ALA A 545 -13.81 -17.65 10.57
C ALA A 545 -12.83 -18.21 11.61
N VAL A 546 -12.50 -19.48 11.41
CA VAL A 546 -11.38 -20.17 12.06
C VAL A 546 -10.51 -20.74 10.97
N PHE A 547 -9.21 -20.54 11.10
CA PHE A 547 -8.24 -21.00 10.10
C PHE A 547 -6.97 -21.51 10.75
N GLY A 548 -6.21 -22.28 9.98
CA GLY A 548 -4.89 -22.72 10.38
C GLY A 548 -4.07 -23.22 9.22
N GLN A 549 -2.76 -23.25 9.43
CA GLN A 549 -1.78 -23.78 8.49
C GLN A 549 -0.72 -24.57 9.25
N VAL A 550 -0.27 -25.67 8.67
CA VAL A 550 0.83 -26.49 9.17
C VAL A 550 1.84 -26.68 8.06
N ASP A 551 3.09 -26.45 8.39
CA ASP A 551 4.24 -26.73 7.53
C ASP A 551 5.10 -27.79 8.22
N TYR A 552 5.36 -28.88 7.52
CA TYR A 552 6.10 -30.03 8.04
C TYR A 552 7.27 -30.37 7.14
N LYS A 553 8.46 -30.52 7.72
CA LYS A 553 9.69 -30.94 7.04
C LYS A 553 9.96 -32.44 7.28
N PRO A 554 9.39 -33.36 6.48
CA PRO A 554 9.66 -34.79 6.64
C PRO A 554 11.13 -35.16 6.42
N ILE A 555 11.81 -34.44 5.52
CA ILE A 555 13.25 -34.51 5.24
C ILE A 555 13.77 -33.09 5.01
N GLU A 556 15.06 -32.86 5.22
CA GLU A 556 15.68 -31.52 5.15
C GLU A 556 15.28 -30.68 3.91
N PRO A 557 15.31 -31.21 2.66
CA PRO A 557 14.98 -30.39 1.49
C PRO A 557 13.47 -30.27 1.21
N LEU A 558 12.60 -31.06 1.84
CA LEU A 558 11.18 -31.10 1.51
C LEU A 558 10.35 -30.52 2.64
N THR A 559 9.55 -29.49 2.35
CA THR A 559 8.47 -29.03 3.22
C THR A 559 7.13 -29.34 2.56
N VAL A 560 6.24 -29.98 3.31
CA VAL A 560 4.84 -30.18 2.94
C VAL A 560 4.01 -29.20 3.77
N PHE A 561 3.14 -28.44 3.12
CA PHE A 561 2.26 -27.51 3.83
C PHE A 561 0.79 -27.76 3.48
N ALA A 562 -0.06 -27.57 4.48
CA ALA A 562 -1.50 -27.67 4.35
C ALA A 562 -2.17 -26.62 5.23
N GLY A 563 -3.17 -25.96 4.69
CA GLY A 563 -3.99 -24.99 5.41
C GLY A 563 -5.47 -25.22 5.16
N LEU A 564 -6.28 -24.79 6.12
CA LEU A 564 -7.73 -24.90 6.07
C LEU A 564 -8.35 -23.70 6.76
N ARG A 565 -9.40 -23.14 6.15
CA ARG A 565 -10.27 -22.14 6.76
C ARG A 565 -11.72 -22.58 6.64
N TYR A 566 -12.46 -22.46 7.72
CA TYR A 566 -13.91 -22.47 7.70
C TYR A 566 -14.39 -21.04 7.94
N GLU A 567 -15.22 -20.54 7.04
CA GLU A 567 -15.76 -19.18 7.09
C GLU A 567 -17.27 -19.23 6.92
N THR A 568 -17.97 -18.44 7.74
CA THR A 568 -19.40 -18.21 7.62
C THR A 568 -19.66 -16.71 7.52
N SER A 569 -20.58 -16.32 6.65
CA SER A 569 -20.96 -14.93 6.43
C SER A 569 -22.47 -14.79 6.35
N GLU A 570 -22.99 -13.80 7.05
CA GLU A 570 -24.39 -13.40 6.96
C GLU A 570 -24.45 -11.98 6.39
N ALA A 571 -25.29 -11.76 5.40
CA ALA A 571 -25.46 -10.49 4.73
C ALA A 571 -26.93 -10.10 4.70
N SER A 572 -27.22 -8.86 5.05
CA SER A 572 -28.55 -8.26 4.95
C SER A 572 -28.53 -7.09 3.99
N SER A 573 -29.64 -6.84 3.31
CA SER A 573 -29.80 -5.67 2.45
C SER A 573 -31.22 -5.15 2.55
N ARG A 574 -31.32 -3.84 2.82
CA ARG A 574 -32.54 -3.06 2.68
C ARG A 574 -32.38 -2.06 1.54
N SER A 575 -33.19 -2.16 0.50
CA SER A 575 -33.06 -1.28 -0.67
C SER A 575 -34.38 -0.86 -1.29
N THR A 576 -34.39 0.36 -1.83
CA THR A 576 -35.52 0.91 -2.59
C THR A 576 -35.04 1.37 -3.97
N SER A 577 -35.97 1.36 -4.94
CA SER A 577 -35.74 1.97 -6.25
C SER A 577 -36.98 2.71 -6.70
N GLU A 578 -36.75 3.95 -7.13
CA GLU A 578 -37.77 4.87 -7.62
C GLU A 578 -37.38 5.39 -9.00
N SER A 579 -38.37 5.83 -9.76
CA SER A 579 -38.19 6.48 -11.05
C SER A 579 -39.14 7.66 -11.22
N ALA A 580 -38.72 8.67 -11.97
CA ALA A 580 -39.51 9.83 -12.33
C ALA A 580 -39.34 10.16 -13.83
N PRO A 581 -40.37 10.71 -14.49
CA PRO A 581 -40.14 11.53 -15.68
C PRO A 581 -39.19 12.70 -15.36
N PHE A 582 -38.55 13.27 -16.39
CA PHE A 582 -37.56 14.35 -16.19
C PHE A 582 -38.13 15.56 -15.42
N ASP A 583 -39.38 15.93 -15.70
CA ASP A 583 -40.11 17.02 -15.01
C ASP A 583 -41.15 16.51 -13.98
N GLY A 584 -41.11 15.24 -13.60
CA GLY A 584 -42.12 14.59 -12.75
C GLY A 584 -41.61 14.18 -11.37
N ASP A 585 -42.50 13.76 -10.48
CA ASP A 585 -42.13 13.27 -9.14
C ASP A 585 -41.63 11.83 -9.18
N PHE A 586 -40.74 11.48 -8.23
CA PHE A 586 -40.30 10.10 -8.02
C PHE A 586 -41.45 9.21 -7.54
N THR A 587 -41.53 8.02 -8.14
CA THR A 587 -42.47 6.97 -7.79
C THR A 587 -41.74 5.64 -7.64
N PRO A 588 -42.13 4.77 -6.68
CA PRO A 588 -41.50 3.46 -6.52
C PRO A 588 -41.61 2.62 -7.79
N ARG A 589 -40.46 2.13 -8.29
CA ARG A 589 -40.37 1.20 -9.41
C ARG A 589 -40.58 -0.24 -8.96
N ARG A 590 -40.26 -0.52 -7.69
CA ARG A 590 -40.47 -1.81 -7.02
C ARG A 590 -40.80 -1.61 -5.54
N PRO A 591 -41.36 -2.63 -4.86
CA PRO A 591 -41.42 -2.65 -3.40
C PRO A 591 -40.03 -2.55 -2.78
N GLU A 592 -39.99 -2.06 -1.54
CA GLU A 592 -38.77 -2.14 -0.72
C GLU A 592 -38.36 -3.61 -0.58
N PHE A 593 -37.07 -3.88 -0.81
CA PHE A 593 -36.46 -5.14 -0.46
C PHE A 593 -35.86 -5.05 0.93
N ASN A 594 -36.07 -6.10 1.71
CA ASN A 594 -35.45 -6.33 2.99
C ASN A 594 -35.23 -7.84 3.09
N GLN A 595 -33.99 -8.26 2.86
CA GLN A 595 -33.64 -9.67 2.69
C GLN A 595 -32.31 -9.98 3.36
N GLU A 596 -32.13 -11.27 3.68
CA GLU A 596 -30.90 -11.81 4.23
C GLU A 596 -30.42 -13.02 3.40
N VAL A 597 -29.11 -13.25 3.43
CA VAL A 597 -28.45 -14.41 2.84
C VAL A 597 -27.28 -14.84 3.71
N SER A 598 -27.12 -16.14 3.88
CA SER A 598 -26.01 -16.75 4.59
C SER A 598 -25.18 -17.61 3.65
N ASN A 599 -23.87 -17.61 3.86
CA ASN A 599 -22.92 -18.41 3.10
C ASN A 599 -21.94 -19.10 4.04
N ASP A 600 -21.64 -20.37 3.78
CA ASP A 600 -20.67 -21.16 4.54
C ASP A 600 -19.68 -21.81 3.58
N GLU A 601 -18.39 -21.70 3.89
CA GLU A 601 -17.38 -22.24 3.00
C GLU A 601 -16.18 -22.85 3.73
N LEU A 602 -15.72 -23.98 3.19
CA LEU A 602 -14.49 -24.64 3.57
C LEU A 602 -13.42 -24.42 2.49
N ILE A 603 -12.32 -23.80 2.89
CA ILE A 603 -11.30 -23.23 2.00
C ILE A 603 -9.94 -23.87 2.27
N PRO A 604 -9.60 -24.97 1.58
CA PRO A 604 -8.33 -25.65 1.73
C PRO A 604 -7.21 -25.07 0.86
N ARG A 605 -5.98 -25.27 1.30
CA ARG A 605 -4.74 -25.03 0.56
C ARG A 605 -3.75 -26.15 0.85
N PHE A 606 -3.07 -26.63 -0.19
CA PHE A 606 -2.03 -27.65 -0.09
C PHE A 606 -0.85 -27.28 -0.96
N GLY A 607 0.35 -27.70 -0.56
CA GLY A 607 1.49 -27.59 -1.45
C GLY A 607 2.75 -28.24 -0.93
N LEU A 608 3.76 -28.18 -1.79
CA LEU A 608 5.07 -28.76 -1.60
C LEU A 608 6.11 -27.68 -1.90
N LYS A 609 7.13 -27.60 -1.05
CA LYS A 609 8.34 -26.83 -1.28
C LYS A 609 9.52 -27.79 -1.26
N TYR A 610 10.34 -27.79 -2.31
CA TYR A 610 11.53 -28.62 -2.41
C TYR A 610 12.77 -27.75 -2.68
N GLN A 611 13.69 -27.74 -1.72
CA GLN A 611 14.98 -27.06 -1.82
C GLN A 611 15.94 -27.94 -2.61
N LEU A 612 16.19 -27.57 -3.87
CA LEU A 612 17.14 -28.29 -4.74
C LEU A 612 18.59 -28.05 -4.28
N ASN A 613 18.87 -26.83 -3.83
CA ASN A 613 20.11 -26.39 -3.18
C ASN A 613 19.83 -25.04 -2.47
N PRO A 614 20.76 -24.44 -1.68
CA PRO A 614 20.50 -23.20 -0.94
C PRO A 614 20.03 -22.00 -1.76
N ASN A 615 20.22 -22.05 -3.09
CA ASN A 615 20.00 -20.96 -4.02
C ASN A 615 18.84 -21.22 -5.01
N LEU A 616 18.20 -22.40 -4.94
CA LEU A 616 17.17 -22.82 -5.88
C LEU A 616 16.09 -23.64 -5.17
N MET A 617 14.87 -23.13 -5.24
CA MET A 617 13.67 -23.74 -4.66
C MET A 617 12.64 -23.99 -5.77
N ALA A 618 12.00 -25.16 -5.73
CA ALA A 618 10.84 -25.48 -6.54
C ALA A 618 9.62 -25.68 -5.65
N TYR A 619 8.45 -25.22 -6.08
CA TYR A 619 7.21 -25.42 -5.33
C TYR A 619 6.02 -25.73 -6.24
N THR A 620 5.00 -26.31 -5.61
CA THR A 620 3.69 -26.51 -6.21
C THR A 620 2.61 -26.19 -5.18
N THR A 621 1.54 -25.54 -5.60
CA THR A 621 0.42 -25.17 -4.72
C THR A 621 -0.91 -25.50 -5.39
N VAL A 622 -1.85 -26.03 -4.62
CA VAL A 622 -3.25 -26.16 -4.97
C VAL A 622 -4.06 -25.42 -3.92
N ALA A 623 -4.82 -24.40 -4.33
CA ALA A 623 -5.54 -23.54 -3.39
C ALA A 623 -6.95 -23.26 -3.88
N LYS A 624 -7.89 -23.22 -2.94
CA LYS A 624 -9.25 -22.73 -3.18
C LYS A 624 -9.34 -21.25 -2.82
N GLY A 625 -9.91 -20.46 -3.73
CA GLY A 625 -10.36 -19.09 -3.53
C GLY A 625 -11.88 -19.03 -3.36
N TYR A 626 -12.36 -18.01 -2.66
CA TYR A 626 -13.77 -17.86 -2.33
C TYR A 626 -14.20 -16.39 -2.37
N ARG A 627 -15.32 -16.13 -3.05
CA ARG A 627 -16.07 -14.87 -2.97
C ARG A 627 -17.53 -15.22 -2.63
N PRO A 628 -18.10 -14.68 -1.54
CA PRO A 628 -19.42 -15.07 -1.06
C PRO A 628 -20.53 -14.71 -2.06
N GLY A 629 -21.71 -15.32 -1.88
CA GLY A 629 -22.91 -14.81 -2.53
C GLY A 629 -23.36 -13.49 -1.92
N GLY A 630 -24.48 -12.95 -2.38
CA GLY A 630 -24.96 -11.70 -1.81
C GLY A 630 -26.28 -11.20 -2.35
N LEU A 631 -26.58 -9.97 -1.94
CA LEU A 631 -27.74 -9.21 -2.31
C LEU A 631 -27.31 -7.99 -3.11
N ASN A 632 -28.04 -7.67 -4.16
CA ASN A 632 -27.79 -6.54 -5.05
C ASN A 632 -28.78 -5.41 -4.74
N TYR A 633 -28.34 -4.33 -4.09
CA TYR A 633 -29.21 -3.19 -3.79
C TYR A 633 -29.74 -2.48 -5.04
N ARG A 634 -29.06 -2.63 -6.19
CA ARG A 634 -29.48 -2.07 -7.49
C ARG A 634 -30.41 -2.99 -8.29
N ALA A 635 -30.85 -4.11 -7.73
CA ALA A 635 -31.76 -5.05 -8.38
C ALA A 635 -33.08 -4.42 -8.80
N ASP A 636 -33.64 -4.90 -9.90
CA ASP A 636 -34.90 -4.42 -10.48
C ASP A 636 -36.12 -5.20 -9.94
N ASP A 637 -35.92 -6.47 -9.59
CA ASP A 637 -36.96 -7.37 -9.07
C ASP A 637 -36.36 -8.44 -8.12
N GLU A 638 -37.20 -9.36 -7.65
CA GLU A 638 -36.77 -10.43 -6.72
C GLU A 638 -35.81 -11.44 -7.37
N ASN A 639 -35.85 -11.62 -8.70
CA ASN A 639 -34.98 -12.55 -9.42
C ASN A 639 -33.57 -12.01 -9.59
N THR A 640 -33.43 -10.69 -9.70
CA THR A 640 -32.16 -9.98 -9.89
C THR A 640 -31.51 -9.54 -8.56
N LEU A 641 -32.20 -9.78 -7.43
CA LEU A 641 -31.77 -9.40 -6.10
C LEU A 641 -30.64 -10.27 -5.54
N ARG A 642 -30.62 -11.57 -5.85
CA ARG A 642 -29.70 -12.54 -5.26
C ARG A 642 -28.70 -13.04 -6.30
N PHE A 643 -27.44 -13.18 -5.90
CA PHE A 643 -26.39 -13.83 -6.70
C PHE A 643 -25.61 -14.85 -5.86
N GLY A 644 -25.05 -15.85 -6.53
CA GLY A 644 -24.38 -17.00 -5.92
C GLY A 644 -22.92 -16.75 -5.55
N GLU A 645 -22.37 -17.68 -4.77
CA GLU A 645 -20.94 -17.76 -4.42
C GLU A 645 -20.08 -18.01 -5.66
N GLU A 646 -18.85 -17.51 -5.65
CA GLU A 646 -17.83 -17.83 -6.64
C GLU A 646 -16.67 -18.59 -6.01
N LYS A 647 -16.17 -19.61 -6.72
CA LYS A 647 -15.13 -20.53 -6.22
C LYS A 647 -14.04 -20.72 -7.26
N THR A 648 -12.81 -20.41 -6.86
CA THR A 648 -11.63 -20.57 -7.72
C THR A 648 -10.80 -21.74 -7.25
N TRP A 649 -10.51 -22.71 -8.11
CA TRP A 649 -9.45 -23.68 -7.89
C TRP A 649 -8.22 -23.31 -8.70
N SER A 650 -7.12 -23.04 -8.01
CA SER A 650 -5.86 -22.67 -8.62
C SER A 650 -4.83 -23.78 -8.44
N TYR A 651 -4.13 -24.07 -9.53
CA TYR A 651 -3.00 -24.99 -9.58
C TYR A 651 -1.77 -24.22 -10.04
N GLU A 652 -0.73 -24.20 -9.23
CA GLU A 652 0.48 -23.42 -9.48
C GLU A 652 1.73 -24.29 -9.32
N ALA A 653 2.71 -24.06 -10.18
CA ALA A 653 4.06 -24.57 -10.03
C ALA A 653 5.06 -23.45 -10.30
N GLY A 654 6.14 -23.39 -9.53
CA GLY A 654 7.12 -22.33 -9.70
C GLY A 654 8.53 -22.68 -9.24
N LEU A 655 9.46 -21.83 -9.67
CA LEU A 655 10.88 -21.86 -9.34
C LEU A 655 11.28 -20.49 -8.79
N LYS A 656 12.03 -20.50 -7.70
CA LYS A 656 12.68 -19.31 -7.14
C LYS A 656 14.17 -19.56 -7.04
N SER A 657 14.97 -18.60 -7.51
CA SER A 657 16.41 -18.77 -7.56
C SER A 657 17.18 -17.49 -7.30
N SER A 658 18.29 -17.62 -6.58
CA SER A 658 19.25 -16.56 -6.35
C SER A 658 20.65 -17.01 -6.81
N TRP A 659 21.39 -16.11 -7.43
CA TRP A 659 22.69 -16.41 -8.02
C TRP A 659 23.67 -15.29 -7.71
N LEU A 660 24.97 -15.60 -7.80
CA LEU A 660 26.05 -14.62 -7.66
C LEU A 660 25.97 -13.83 -6.34
N ASN A 661 25.69 -14.51 -5.23
CA ASN A 661 25.47 -13.94 -3.90
C ASN A 661 24.33 -12.90 -3.91
N ASN A 662 23.13 -13.34 -4.31
CA ASN A 662 21.93 -12.52 -4.44
C ASN A 662 22.06 -11.34 -5.42
N ARG A 663 23.08 -11.29 -6.29
CA ARG A 663 23.18 -10.26 -7.33
C ARG A 663 22.28 -10.55 -8.54
N LEU A 664 21.73 -11.74 -8.64
CA LEU A 664 20.77 -12.11 -9.68
C LEU A 664 19.69 -12.97 -9.05
N ILE A 665 18.46 -12.49 -9.04
CA ILE A 665 17.28 -13.23 -8.58
C ILE A 665 16.37 -13.42 -9.77
N ALA A 666 15.93 -14.66 -9.98
CA ALA A 666 15.01 -15.02 -11.03
C ALA A 666 13.91 -15.93 -10.48
N ASN A 667 12.66 -15.54 -10.72
CA ASN A 667 11.48 -16.29 -10.32
C ASN A 667 10.64 -16.60 -11.56
N LEU A 668 10.10 -17.81 -11.63
CA LEU A 668 9.20 -18.27 -12.68
C LEU A 668 8.00 -18.97 -12.05
N SER A 669 6.80 -18.68 -12.51
CA SER A 669 5.60 -19.42 -12.13
C SER A 669 4.74 -19.74 -13.35
N VAL A 670 4.04 -20.86 -13.29
CA VAL A 670 2.97 -21.23 -14.22
C VAL A 670 1.74 -21.56 -13.40
N PHE A 671 0.57 -21.11 -13.86
CA PHE A 671 -0.67 -21.32 -13.12
C PHE A 671 -1.83 -21.64 -14.05
N HIS A 672 -2.82 -22.33 -13.48
CA HIS A 672 -4.12 -22.59 -14.07
C HIS A 672 -5.20 -22.38 -13.03
N ASN A 673 -6.19 -21.55 -13.36
CA ASN A 673 -7.34 -21.21 -12.53
C ASN A 673 -8.62 -21.71 -13.22
N ASP A 674 -9.34 -22.57 -12.52
CA ASP A 674 -10.73 -22.90 -12.84
C ASP A 674 -11.64 -22.12 -11.89
N VAL A 675 -12.41 -21.17 -12.44
CA VAL A 675 -13.33 -20.34 -11.67
C VAL A 675 -14.75 -20.79 -11.99
N ASN A 676 -15.43 -21.33 -10.98
CA ASN A 676 -16.83 -21.72 -11.10
C ASN A 676 -17.71 -20.60 -10.55
N ASP A 677 -18.85 -20.39 -11.21
CA ASP A 677 -19.85 -19.41 -10.79
C ASP A 677 -19.28 -17.97 -10.67
N TYR A 678 -18.38 -17.58 -11.59
CA TYR A 678 -17.79 -16.23 -11.66
C TYR A 678 -18.88 -15.16 -11.74
N GLN A 679 -18.86 -14.19 -10.82
CA GLN A 679 -19.91 -13.17 -10.76
C GLN A 679 -19.68 -12.08 -11.80
N VAL A 680 -20.57 -11.99 -12.79
CA VAL A 680 -20.52 -11.06 -13.94
C VAL A 680 -21.72 -10.12 -13.90
N LEU A 681 -21.45 -8.82 -14.04
CA LEU A 681 -22.49 -7.80 -14.18
C LEU A 681 -23.17 -7.90 -15.56
N GLN A 682 -24.49 -8.04 -15.61
CA GLN A 682 -25.20 -8.07 -16.90
C GLN A 682 -25.66 -6.69 -17.32
N PHE A 683 -25.40 -6.38 -18.60
CA PHE A 683 -25.92 -5.20 -19.29
C PHE A 683 -27.05 -5.61 -20.23
N ASP A 684 -28.15 -4.85 -20.23
CA ASP A 684 -29.28 -5.01 -21.13
C ASP A 684 -29.04 -4.36 -22.50
N GLU A 685 -30.01 -4.49 -23.42
CA GLU A 685 -29.92 -3.92 -24.78
C GLU A 685 -29.77 -2.38 -24.81
N SER A 686 -30.12 -1.70 -23.71
CA SER A 686 -29.99 -0.24 -23.57
C SER A 686 -28.70 0.18 -22.87
N GLY A 687 -27.86 -0.77 -22.45
CA GLY A 687 -26.64 -0.53 -21.69
C GLY A 687 -26.85 -0.28 -20.20
N PHE A 688 -28.06 -0.52 -19.68
CA PHE A 688 -28.32 -0.49 -18.23
C PHE A 688 -27.97 -1.83 -17.60
N PHE A 689 -27.66 -1.81 -16.31
CA PHE A 689 -27.33 -3.00 -15.54
C PHE A 689 -28.11 -3.03 -14.23
N GLY A 690 -28.57 -4.23 -13.87
CA GLY A 690 -29.37 -4.46 -12.67
C GLY A 690 -29.28 -5.89 -12.12
N SER A 691 -28.51 -6.77 -12.75
CA SER A 691 -28.39 -8.17 -12.36
C SER A 691 -26.94 -8.64 -12.38
N VAL A 692 -26.66 -9.68 -11.60
CA VAL A 692 -25.37 -10.35 -11.52
C VAL A 692 -25.59 -11.82 -11.81
N SER A 693 -24.89 -12.35 -12.82
CA SER A 693 -24.95 -13.76 -13.21
C SER A 693 -23.70 -14.50 -12.75
N ASN A 694 -23.84 -15.79 -12.46
CA ASN A 694 -22.74 -16.69 -12.12
C ASN A 694 -22.35 -17.50 -13.38
N ILE A 695 -21.16 -17.25 -13.94
CA ILE A 695 -20.68 -17.79 -15.22
C ILE A 695 -19.34 -18.49 -15.01
N ASP A 696 -19.03 -19.61 -15.68
CA ASP A 696 -17.72 -20.23 -15.48
C ASP A 696 -16.60 -19.54 -16.31
N VAL A 697 -15.41 -19.41 -15.72
CA VAL A 697 -14.20 -18.84 -16.34
C VAL A 697 -13.01 -19.79 -16.22
N LYS A 698 -12.10 -19.76 -17.20
CA LYS A 698 -10.76 -20.39 -17.15
C LYS A 698 -9.69 -19.33 -17.34
N ALA A 699 -8.63 -19.36 -16.54
CA ALA A 699 -7.46 -18.50 -16.74
C ALA A 699 -6.16 -19.30 -16.62
N THR A 700 -5.29 -19.25 -17.63
CA THR A 700 -3.99 -19.95 -17.62
C THR A 700 -2.88 -18.98 -17.98
N GLY A 701 -1.75 -19.03 -17.27
CA GLY A 701 -0.68 -18.07 -17.50
C GLY A 701 0.69 -18.48 -16.99
N VAL A 702 1.65 -17.61 -17.29
CA VAL A 702 3.04 -17.69 -16.88
C VAL A 702 3.51 -16.32 -16.39
N GLU A 703 4.34 -16.31 -15.35
CA GLU A 703 4.91 -15.10 -14.77
C GLU A 703 6.42 -15.28 -14.59
N PHE A 704 7.18 -14.26 -14.96
CA PHE A 704 8.63 -14.22 -14.80
C PHE A 704 9.04 -12.90 -14.16
N GLU A 705 9.94 -12.98 -13.18
CA GLU A 705 10.53 -11.81 -12.53
C GLU A 705 12.04 -11.97 -12.42
N LEU A 706 12.75 -10.87 -12.62
CA LEU A 706 14.19 -10.79 -12.61
C LEU A 706 14.63 -9.51 -11.88
N LYS A 707 15.52 -9.64 -10.90
CA LYS A 707 16.27 -8.51 -10.34
C LYS A 707 17.75 -8.83 -10.47
N ALA A 708 18.53 -7.94 -11.08
CA ALA A 708 19.94 -8.15 -11.33
C ALA A 708 20.79 -6.92 -10.98
N LYS A 709 21.96 -7.14 -10.39
CA LYS A 709 22.96 -6.13 -10.03
C LYS A 709 24.28 -6.42 -10.75
N PRO A 710 24.33 -6.28 -12.09
CA PRO A 710 25.47 -6.73 -12.90
C PRO A 710 26.77 -5.96 -12.62
N ALA A 711 26.68 -4.71 -12.17
CA ALA A 711 27.81 -3.88 -11.77
C ALA A 711 27.45 -3.07 -10.52
N THR A 712 28.46 -2.58 -9.80
CA THR A 712 28.24 -1.68 -8.66
C THR A 712 27.43 -0.46 -9.08
N GLY A 713 26.34 -0.20 -8.36
CA GLY A 713 25.45 0.93 -8.63
C GLY A 713 24.44 0.70 -9.77
N LEU A 714 24.56 -0.35 -10.57
CA LEU A 714 23.62 -0.67 -11.66
C LEU A 714 22.62 -1.75 -11.21
N ASP A 715 21.34 -1.39 -11.10
CA ASP A 715 20.24 -2.35 -10.88
C ASP A 715 19.40 -2.47 -12.15
N LEU A 716 19.07 -3.71 -12.53
CA LEU A 716 18.14 -4.07 -13.60
C LEU A 716 16.95 -4.81 -12.98
N ILE A 717 15.74 -4.40 -13.36
CA ILE A 717 14.48 -5.00 -12.90
C ILE A 717 13.70 -5.38 -14.16
N ALA A 718 13.17 -6.59 -14.20
CA ALA A 718 12.27 -7.02 -15.25
C ALA A 718 11.16 -7.89 -14.68
N SER A 719 9.94 -7.67 -15.14
CA SER A 719 8.78 -8.49 -14.81
C SER A 719 7.95 -8.70 -16.08
N VAL A 720 7.47 -9.92 -16.32
CA VAL A 720 6.69 -10.29 -17.51
C VAL A 720 5.60 -11.26 -17.08
N GLY A 721 4.37 -10.99 -17.51
CA GLY A 721 3.20 -11.83 -17.30
C GLY A 721 2.50 -12.09 -18.63
N TYR A 722 2.05 -13.32 -18.82
CA TYR A 722 1.08 -13.69 -19.85
C TYR A 722 -0.08 -14.44 -19.19
N VAL A 723 -1.30 -14.13 -19.61
CA VAL A 723 -2.52 -14.83 -19.18
C VAL A 723 -3.53 -14.89 -20.33
N ASP A 724 -4.13 -16.07 -20.55
CA ASP A 724 -5.32 -16.27 -21.39
C ASP A 724 -6.50 -16.55 -20.46
N SER A 725 -7.46 -15.61 -20.37
CA SER A 725 -8.64 -15.70 -19.51
C SER A 725 -9.91 -15.60 -20.32
N LYS A 726 -10.77 -16.62 -20.26
CA LYS A 726 -11.96 -16.74 -21.11
C LYS A 726 -13.18 -17.24 -20.36
N TYR A 727 -14.35 -16.78 -20.78
CA TYR A 727 -15.64 -17.36 -20.40
C TYR A 727 -15.80 -18.76 -20.99
N LYS A 728 -16.47 -19.67 -20.26
CA LYS A 728 -16.73 -21.05 -20.72
C LYS A 728 -18.12 -21.20 -21.37
N ASN A 729 -19.19 -20.92 -20.63
CA ASN A 729 -20.58 -21.08 -21.08
C ASN A 729 -21.36 -19.83 -20.68
N TYR A 730 -21.26 -18.76 -21.47
CA TYR A 730 -21.87 -17.48 -21.13
C TYR A 730 -22.91 -17.09 -22.18
N LEU A 731 -24.18 -17.31 -21.86
CA LEU A 731 -25.28 -16.70 -22.58
C LEU A 731 -25.76 -15.51 -21.77
N ASN A 732 -25.63 -14.28 -22.29
CA ASN A 732 -26.23 -13.12 -21.66
C ASN A 732 -27.76 -13.27 -21.77
N SER A 733 -28.45 -13.35 -20.64
CA SER A 733 -29.89 -13.59 -20.60
C SER A 733 -30.73 -12.39 -21.01
N ASP A 734 -30.17 -11.18 -20.90
CA ASP A 734 -30.85 -9.92 -21.22
C ASP A 734 -30.80 -9.61 -22.72
N THR A 735 -29.72 -9.98 -23.41
CA THR A 735 -29.52 -9.73 -24.86
C THR A 735 -29.64 -10.97 -25.74
N GLY A 736 -29.53 -12.17 -25.15
CA GLY A 736 -29.51 -13.45 -25.87
C GLY A 736 -28.22 -13.73 -26.66
N VAL A 737 -27.18 -12.92 -26.47
CA VAL A 737 -25.87 -13.10 -27.14
C VAL A 737 -25.03 -14.14 -26.40
N ASP A 738 -24.42 -15.05 -27.17
CA ASP A 738 -23.45 -16.03 -26.65
C ASP A 738 -22.05 -15.41 -26.63
N LEU A 739 -21.52 -15.27 -25.42
CA LEU A 739 -20.24 -14.64 -25.08
C LEU A 739 -19.20 -15.70 -24.63
N SER A 740 -19.48 -16.98 -24.89
CA SER A 740 -18.55 -18.06 -24.60
C SER A 740 -17.24 -17.89 -25.39
N ASP A 741 -16.11 -18.24 -24.76
CA ASP A 741 -14.74 -18.06 -25.26
C ASP A 741 -14.27 -16.60 -25.49
N ASN A 742 -15.11 -15.59 -25.23
CA ASN A 742 -14.66 -14.20 -25.14
C ASN A 742 -13.67 -14.01 -23.99
N GLN A 743 -12.77 -13.03 -24.13
CA GLN A 743 -11.81 -12.66 -23.10
C GLN A 743 -12.50 -11.92 -21.96
N VAL A 744 -12.09 -12.21 -20.74
CA VAL A 744 -12.57 -11.48 -19.56
C VAL A 744 -12.09 -10.01 -19.64
N PRO A 745 -12.98 -9.01 -19.45
CA PRO A 745 -12.61 -7.60 -19.54
C PRO A 745 -11.52 -7.19 -18.53
N PHE A 746 -10.82 -6.08 -18.82
CA PHE A 746 -9.75 -5.52 -17.98
C PHE A 746 -8.56 -6.45 -17.71
N VAL A 747 -8.46 -7.58 -18.42
CA VAL A 747 -7.35 -8.53 -18.37
C VAL A 747 -6.46 -8.34 -19.61
N PRO A 748 -5.33 -7.61 -19.51
CA PRO A 748 -4.35 -7.56 -20.58
C PRO A 748 -3.72 -8.94 -20.77
N GLN A 749 -3.68 -9.43 -22.00
CA GLN A 749 -3.08 -10.74 -22.27
C GLN A 749 -1.58 -10.79 -21.93
N PHE A 750 -0.90 -9.64 -22.02
CA PHE A 750 0.50 -9.47 -21.65
C PHE A 750 0.66 -8.23 -20.77
N THR A 751 1.49 -8.35 -19.74
CA THR A 751 1.96 -7.25 -18.89
C THR A 751 3.47 -7.34 -18.78
N TYR A 752 4.20 -6.24 -18.90
CA TYR A 752 5.64 -6.28 -18.66
C TYR A 752 6.19 -4.95 -18.14
N ASN A 753 7.19 -5.05 -17.28
CA ASN A 753 7.97 -3.94 -16.75
C ASN A 753 9.45 -4.21 -16.99
N LEU A 754 10.18 -3.20 -17.45
CA LEU A 754 11.64 -3.24 -17.60
C LEU A 754 12.20 -1.93 -17.04
N ALA A 755 13.12 -1.99 -16.09
CA ALA A 755 13.78 -0.82 -15.56
C ALA A 755 15.28 -1.03 -15.41
N ALA A 756 16.03 0.03 -15.69
CA ALA A 756 17.45 0.13 -15.42
C ALA A 756 17.71 1.40 -14.60
N GLN A 757 18.49 1.26 -13.53
CA GLN A 757 18.92 2.41 -12.74
C GLN A 757 20.41 2.32 -12.40
N TYR A 758 21.08 3.48 -12.40
CA TYR A 758 22.49 3.61 -12.10
C TYR A 758 22.72 4.68 -11.05
N ARG A 759 23.49 4.33 -10.01
CA ARG A 759 24.03 5.22 -8.99
C ARG A 759 25.54 5.26 -9.05
N SER A 760 26.08 6.42 -9.36
CA SER A 760 27.52 6.64 -9.31
C SER A 760 27.99 6.94 -7.88
N PRO A 761 29.25 6.64 -7.54
CA PRO A 761 29.87 7.14 -6.31
C PRO A 761 29.92 8.68 -6.19
N GLY A 762 29.85 9.39 -7.32
CA GLY A 762 29.86 10.86 -7.36
C GLY A 762 28.48 11.50 -7.19
N GLY A 763 27.45 10.74 -6.79
CA GLY A 763 26.10 11.24 -6.52
C GLY A 763 25.16 11.25 -7.72
N LEU A 764 25.62 11.06 -8.96
CA LEU A 764 24.71 10.93 -10.11
C LEU A 764 23.79 9.70 -9.95
N TYR A 765 22.48 9.94 -10.09
CA TYR A 765 21.44 8.92 -10.19
C TYR A 765 20.73 9.04 -11.54
N VAL A 766 20.51 7.91 -12.22
CA VAL A 766 19.72 7.84 -13.46
C VAL A 766 18.84 6.61 -13.39
N ARG A 767 17.57 6.73 -13.78
CA ARG A 767 16.63 5.61 -13.96
C ARG A 767 15.83 5.79 -15.23
N ALA A 768 15.65 4.71 -15.97
CA ALA A 768 14.69 4.61 -17.06
C ALA A 768 13.85 3.34 -16.84
N GLY A 769 12.53 3.49 -16.92
CA GLY A 769 11.56 2.42 -16.77
C GLY A 769 10.60 2.39 -17.95
N LEU A 770 10.17 1.19 -18.31
CA LEU A 770 9.22 0.91 -19.37
C LEU A 770 8.16 -0.02 -18.81
N THR A 771 6.88 0.32 -18.97
CA THR A 771 5.74 -0.53 -18.63
C THR A 771 4.89 -0.72 -19.88
N GLY A 772 4.54 -1.96 -20.21
CA GLY A 772 3.75 -2.28 -21.40
C GLY A 772 2.58 -3.22 -21.11
N TYR A 773 1.53 -3.00 -21.87
CA TYR A 773 0.26 -3.73 -21.80
C TYR A 773 -0.10 -4.29 -23.17
N GLY A 774 -0.59 -5.53 -23.20
CA GLY A 774 -1.13 -6.17 -24.39
C GLY A 774 -2.56 -5.73 -24.71
N ILE A 775 -3.20 -6.45 -25.64
CA ILE A 775 -4.61 -6.23 -25.95
C ILE A 775 -5.44 -6.39 -24.68
N THR A 776 -6.30 -5.42 -24.42
CA THR A 776 -7.21 -5.40 -23.28
C THR A 776 -8.61 -5.05 -23.78
N TYR A 777 -9.61 -5.86 -23.44
CA TYR A 777 -11.02 -5.60 -23.72
C TYR A 777 -11.68 -4.93 -22.52
N PHE A 778 -12.72 -4.13 -22.73
CA PHE A 778 -13.41 -3.41 -21.64
C PHE A 778 -14.85 -3.85 -21.40
N ASP A 779 -15.41 -4.64 -22.32
CA ASP A 779 -16.76 -5.19 -22.28
C ASP A 779 -16.77 -6.70 -22.56
N ASP A 780 -17.78 -7.40 -22.05
CA ASP A 780 -17.91 -8.86 -22.16
C ASP A 780 -18.08 -9.34 -23.62
N ASP A 781 -18.63 -8.50 -24.49
CA ASP A 781 -18.79 -8.77 -25.93
C ASP A 781 -17.50 -8.48 -26.73
N ASN A 782 -16.46 -8.00 -26.05
CA ASN A 782 -15.14 -7.75 -26.61
C ASN A 782 -15.19 -6.76 -27.80
N GLN A 783 -16.14 -5.82 -27.79
CA GLN A 783 -16.31 -4.81 -28.84
C GLN A 783 -15.37 -3.62 -28.66
N ILE A 784 -15.13 -3.22 -27.42
CA ILE A 784 -14.26 -2.10 -27.04
C ILE A 784 -12.93 -2.67 -26.53
N LYS A 785 -11.84 -2.21 -27.13
CA LYS A 785 -10.49 -2.66 -26.79
C LYS A 785 -9.45 -1.56 -26.85
N GLN A 786 -8.39 -1.75 -26.09
CA GLN A 786 -7.13 -1.03 -26.21
C GLN A 786 -6.11 -1.92 -26.90
N GLU A 787 -5.51 -1.41 -27.97
CA GLU A 787 -4.37 -2.05 -28.65
C GLU A 787 -3.10 -1.99 -27.77
N PRO A 788 -2.10 -2.85 -27.98
CA PRO A 788 -0.90 -2.86 -27.16
C PRO A 788 -0.21 -1.50 -27.12
N TYR A 789 0.20 -1.06 -25.92
CA TYR A 789 0.86 0.23 -25.72
C TYR A 789 1.96 0.12 -24.67
N VAL A 790 2.81 1.15 -24.63
CA VAL A 790 3.98 1.23 -23.76
C VAL A 790 4.11 2.63 -23.17
N LEU A 791 4.37 2.69 -21.87
CA LEU A 791 4.70 3.91 -21.14
C LEU A 791 6.18 3.90 -20.78
N VAL A 792 6.86 5.03 -20.97
CA VAL A 792 8.28 5.20 -20.63
C VAL A 792 8.41 6.30 -19.59
N ASN A 793 9.03 5.97 -18.46
CA ASN A 793 9.29 6.89 -17.35
C ASN A 793 10.80 7.07 -17.19
N ALA A 794 11.25 8.28 -16.90
CA ALA A 794 12.67 8.60 -16.75
C ALA A 794 12.91 9.52 -15.55
N ARG A 795 14.04 9.32 -14.89
CA ARG A 795 14.47 10.16 -13.76
C ARG A 795 15.98 10.32 -13.78
N ILE A 796 16.44 11.53 -13.52
CA ILE A 796 17.87 11.86 -13.37
C ILE A 796 18.03 12.76 -12.17
N GLY A 797 19.06 12.57 -11.37
CA GLY A 797 19.27 13.37 -10.18
C GLY A 797 20.68 13.33 -9.64
N TYR A 798 20.86 14.10 -8.57
CA TYR A 798 22.08 14.12 -7.76
C TYR A 798 21.71 13.78 -6.32
N GLU A 799 22.36 12.77 -5.76
CA GLU A 799 22.22 12.25 -4.41
C GLU A 799 23.48 12.59 -3.61
N ALA A 800 23.30 13.31 -2.50
CA ALA A 800 24.28 13.51 -1.45
C ALA A 800 23.87 12.71 -0.20
N ASP A 801 24.70 12.70 0.84
CA ASP A 801 24.48 11.89 2.05
C ASP A 801 23.11 12.13 2.71
N LYS A 802 22.61 13.37 2.68
CA LYS A 802 21.36 13.76 3.37
C LYS A 802 20.26 14.30 2.46
N TYR A 803 20.53 14.51 1.17
CA TYR A 803 19.54 15.09 0.27
C TYR A 803 19.73 14.65 -1.17
N GLY A 804 18.65 14.66 -1.94
CA GLY A 804 18.64 14.38 -3.37
C GLY A 804 17.82 15.42 -4.13
N ILE A 805 18.28 15.78 -5.32
CA ILE A 805 17.52 16.61 -6.27
C ILE A 805 17.35 15.81 -7.55
N TYR A 806 16.13 15.76 -8.07
CA TYR A 806 15.77 14.93 -9.21
C TYR A 806 14.94 15.72 -10.22
N LEU A 807 15.17 15.46 -11.49
CA LEU A 807 14.27 15.73 -12.59
C LEU A 807 13.58 14.41 -12.95
N TYR A 808 12.27 14.43 -13.12
CA TYR A 808 11.51 13.25 -13.52
C TYR A 808 10.59 13.56 -14.69
N ALA A 809 10.24 12.53 -15.45
CA ALA A 809 9.22 12.56 -16.48
C ALA A 809 8.49 11.21 -16.50
N ASN A 810 7.16 11.23 -16.40
CA ASN A 810 6.28 10.08 -16.53
C ASN A 810 5.54 10.16 -17.87
N ASN A 811 5.36 9.02 -18.54
CA ASN A 811 4.85 8.95 -19.91
C ASN A 811 5.63 9.89 -20.85
N LEU A 812 6.96 9.77 -20.85
CA LEU A 812 7.91 10.67 -21.53
C LEU A 812 7.59 10.94 -23.01
N PHE A 813 7.01 9.95 -23.70
CA PHE A 813 6.65 10.05 -25.12
C PHE A 813 5.20 10.47 -25.37
N ASP A 814 4.47 10.87 -24.32
CA ASP A 814 3.07 11.32 -24.38
C ASP A 814 2.15 10.31 -25.09
N THR A 815 2.34 9.03 -24.77
CA THR A 815 1.56 7.92 -25.36
C THR A 815 0.11 8.05 -24.91
N ARG A 816 -0.82 7.91 -25.87
CA ARG A 816 -2.26 7.98 -25.64
C ARG A 816 -2.86 6.58 -25.62
N TYR A 817 -3.72 6.34 -24.63
CA TYR A 817 -4.33 5.04 -24.40
C TYR A 817 -5.65 5.20 -23.63
N ILE A 818 -6.52 4.20 -23.79
CA ILE A 818 -7.80 4.06 -23.11
C ILE A 818 -7.56 3.30 -21.80
N THR A 819 -8.20 3.74 -20.72
CA THR A 819 -8.18 3.07 -19.40
C THR A 819 -9.48 2.33 -19.11
N SER A 820 -10.60 2.77 -19.69
CA SER A 820 -11.89 2.12 -19.56
C SER A 820 -12.77 2.39 -20.79
N GLY A 821 -13.79 1.57 -21.01
CA GLY A 821 -14.81 1.88 -22.01
C GLY A 821 -16.06 1.04 -21.87
N PHE A 822 -17.19 1.59 -22.32
CA PHE A 822 -18.51 0.95 -22.30
C PHE A 822 -19.41 1.54 -23.39
N LEU A 823 -20.48 0.83 -23.72
CA LEU A 823 -21.49 1.28 -24.68
C LEU A 823 -22.66 1.92 -23.91
N PHE A 824 -22.65 3.24 -23.78
CA PHE A 824 -23.75 3.96 -23.16
C PHE A 824 -23.73 5.45 -23.54
N PRO A 825 -24.84 6.00 -24.07
CA PRO A 825 -26.03 5.28 -24.52
C PRO A 825 -25.73 4.45 -25.78
N VAL A 826 -26.34 3.26 -25.90
CA VAL A 826 -26.17 2.39 -27.09
C VAL A 826 -26.72 3.09 -28.35
N PRO A 827 -26.02 3.06 -29.51
CA PRO A 827 -24.81 2.30 -29.84
C PRO A 827 -23.50 3.08 -29.65
N ASP A 828 -23.53 4.26 -29.03
CA ASP A 828 -22.36 5.10 -28.89
C ASP A 828 -21.38 4.55 -27.84
N GLY A 829 -20.10 4.51 -28.21
CA GLY A 829 -19.03 4.10 -27.30
C GLY A 829 -18.51 5.28 -26.49
N THR A 830 -18.32 5.05 -25.20
CA THR A 830 -17.72 5.98 -24.25
C THR A 830 -16.42 5.38 -23.71
N ALA A 831 -15.40 6.22 -23.51
CA ALA A 831 -14.07 5.79 -23.06
C ALA A 831 -13.44 6.78 -22.08
N GLY A 832 -12.68 6.25 -21.13
CA GLY A 832 -11.74 7.03 -20.31
C GLY A 832 -10.32 6.95 -20.89
N PHE A 833 -9.57 8.04 -20.81
CA PHE A 833 -8.23 8.15 -21.39
C PHE A 833 -7.16 8.35 -20.32
N GLY A 834 -6.00 7.71 -20.47
CA GLY A 834 -4.93 7.79 -19.50
C GLY A 834 -4.19 9.14 -19.45
N ASP A 835 -3.44 9.35 -18.35
CA ASP A 835 -2.78 10.62 -18.09
C ASP A 835 -1.72 11.00 -19.16
N PRO A 836 -1.63 12.29 -19.53
CA PRO A 836 -0.60 12.82 -20.43
C PRO A 836 0.81 12.75 -19.83
N VAL A 837 1.81 13.12 -20.63
CA VAL A 837 3.17 13.33 -20.11
C VAL A 837 3.18 14.34 -18.96
N THR A 838 3.78 13.95 -17.83
CA THR A 838 4.07 14.82 -16.68
C THR A 838 5.57 14.85 -16.43
N TYR A 839 6.09 15.99 -15.96
CA TYR A 839 7.50 16.13 -15.60
C TYR A 839 7.66 17.21 -14.56
N GLY A 840 8.74 17.14 -13.79
CA GLY A 840 8.98 18.10 -12.72
C GLY A 840 10.33 17.95 -12.06
N VAL A 841 10.50 18.71 -10.98
CA VAL A 841 11.65 18.71 -10.11
C VAL A 841 11.22 18.21 -8.74
N GLN A 842 12.04 17.37 -8.11
CA GLN A 842 11.81 16.88 -6.77
C GLN A 842 13.05 17.08 -5.91
N PHE A 843 12.87 17.55 -4.69
CA PHE A 843 13.85 17.59 -3.62
C PHE A 843 13.43 16.59 -2.53
N LYS A 844 14.39 15.81 -2.02
CA LYS A 844 14.20 14.94 -0.86
C LYS A 844 15.34 15.15 0.12
N ALA A 845 15.05 15.07 1.41
CA ALA A 845 16.03 15.10 2.48
C ALA A 845 15.70 14.08 3.57
N THR A 846 16.73 13.52 4.18
CA THR A 846 16.66 12.63 5.36
C THR A 846 17.74 13.08 6.33
N LEU A 847 17.33 13.47 7.54
CA LEU A 847 18.17 14.18 8.49
C LEU A 847 18.58 13.34 9.69
#